data_AF-A0A2S6V6A5-F1
#
_entry.id   AF-A0A2S6V6A5-F1
#
_cell.length_a   1.000
_cell.length_b   1.000
_cell.length_c   1.000
_cell.angle_alpha   90.00
_cell.angle_beta   90.00
_cell.angle_gamma   90.00
#
_symmetry.space_group_name_H-M   'P 1'
#
loop_
_entity.id
_entity.type
_entity.pdbx_description
1 polymer ?
#
loop_
_entity_poly.entity_id
_entity_poly.type
_entity_poly.pdbx_seq_one_letter_code
_entity_poly.pdbx_strand_id
1 'polypeptide(L)'
;MKNQQHQFPIPPHTWNRPIGLGWDKPYTVRMASNLDDGPWHGMPLGGFGAGCIGRASRGDFNLWHIDGGEHTFKSIPACQFSVFEQQASTSQAFALCTEPPADNTLAAWQWYPGRGNGVYHALYPRSWFVYENVLQAHLSCEQFSPILPENYQETSYPVAAFVWRAYNPTNAPLTLSIMLTWQNTVGWFQNAIKNPEIRMRDDGSPVYEYEPCLGNSVGNFNRWIAEENLCGCVLESTARDLQDGIGQWAIATPQQPNIEVFYHTRWNSSGDGAEIWHSFARDGSLPNTEDTTPAKAQEQLAAAIAVRFTLQPGETREIPFAIAWDFPVTEFAPGVRYFRRYTDFFGRGGNNAIAIAQTALQNYRSWQQQIQAWQQPILDRDDLPSSFKMALFNELYDLTSGGTLWSAADERDPVGQFAVLECFDYRWYESLDVRLYGSFALLMLWSKLEKSVIRAFARAIEQRDDRTRVIGYYYTQGLESPTALRKVAGATPHDLGAPNEHPWEATNYTSYQDCNLWKDLSCDFVLQVYRDFVLTGGTDWELLWDCWSAVVQTLTYLKTFDLDEDGIPENSGAPDQTFDDWRLQGVSAYCGGLWLAALEAAIAIGKTLLSYPENHPASKILAAAPDYPPIPETLDVFQSWLTRSRPIYQEKLWNGQYYRLDSKSGSDVVMADQLCGQFYARLLGLPDIVPQECAYQALNTIYNACFLKFHNGQFGAANGLKPDGSPENPNATHPLEVWTGINFGLAAFLMQMGMQSEAWRLTQAIVQQVYDNGLQFRTPEAITPKGTFRACHYLRPMAIWAIYGVLTF
;
A
#
# COMPACT_ATOMS: atom_id res chain seq x y z
N MET A 1 -10.82 -43.59 -7.83
CA MET A 1 -11.87 -42.58 -7.61
C MET A 1 -11.35 -41.29 -8.21
N LYS A 2 -11.97 -40.81 -9.30
CA LYS A 2 -11.45 -39.70 -10.12
C LYS A 2 -11.87 -38.35 -9.52
N ASN A 3 -10.90 -37.44 -9.39
CA ASN A 3 -10.93 -35.97 -9.28
C ASN A 3 -12.28 -35.29 -8.95
N GLN A 4 -12.43 -34.81 -7.71
CA GLN A 4 -13.17 -33.57 -7.42
C GLN A 4 -12.16 -32.42 -7.42
N GLN A 5 -11.67 -32.04 -8.61
CA GLN A 5 -10.92 -30.80 -8.78
C GLN A 5 -11.92 -29.64 -8.74
N HIS A 6 -11.57 -28.60 -7.96
CA HIS A 6 -12.35 -27.44 -7.54
C HIS A 6 -13.48 -27.01 -8.49
N GLN A 7 -14.71 -27.02 -7.98
CA GLN A 7 -15.90 -26.52 -8.69
C GLN A 7 -15.89 -25.01 -8.93
N PHE A 8 -15.01 -24.26 -8.24
CA PHE A 8 -14.88 -22.82 -8.39
C PHE A 8 -13.53 -22.45 -8.99
N PRO A 9 -13.50 -21.49 -9.94
CA PRO A 9 -12.27 -21.08 -10.61
C PRO A 9 -11.40 -20.22 -9.67
N ILE A 10 -10.57 -20.85 -8.86
CA ILE A 10 -9.57 -20.20 -8.01
C ILE A 10 -8.22 -20.32 -8.72
N PRO A 11 -7.48 -19.20 -8.95
CA PRO A 11 -6.18 -19.28 -9.60
C PRO A 11 -5.18 -20.06 -8.74
N PRO A 12 -4.12 -20.62 -9.34
CA PRO A 12 -3.02 -21.18 -8.56
C PRO A 12 -2.31 -20.09 -7.76
N HIS A 13 -1.50 -20.49 -6.78
CA HIS A 13 -0.62 -19.60 -6.02
C HIS A 13 -1.32 -18.52 -5.17
N THR A 14 -2.58 -18.71 -4.77
CA THR A 14 -3.20 -17.82 -3.78
C THR A 14 -2.59 -18.03 -2.39
N TRP A 15 -2.42 -16.95 -1.63
CA TRP A 15 -2.38 -17.08 -0.17
C TRP A 15 -3.69 -17.71 0.27
N ASN A 16 -3.65 -18.69 1.18
CA ASN A 16 -4.86 -19.34 1.63
C ASN A 16 -4.78 -19.75 3.09
N ARG A 17 -5.93 -19.72 3.75
CA ARG A 17 -6.07 -20.08 5.16
C ARG A 17 -7.47 -20.59 5.45
N PRO A 18 -7.64 -21.67 6.23
CA PRO A 18 -8.96 -22.09 6.66
C PRO A 18 -9.68 -20.98 7.43
N ILE A 19 -10.97 -20.80 7.14
CA ILE A 19 -11.78 -19.72 7.71
C ILE A 19 -11.82 -19.87 9.24
N GLY A 20 -11.41 -18.81 9.95
CA GLY A 20 -11.40 -18.76 11.42
C GLY A 20 -10.27 -19.56 12.11
N LEU A 21 -9.23 -20.03 11.40
CA LEU A 21 -8.16 -20.84 12.02
C LEU A 21 -7.22 -20.07 12.96
N GLY A 22 -6.76 -18.88 12.55
CA GLY A 22 -6.29 -17.88 13.51
C GLY A 22 -4.85 -17.77 14.02
N TRP A 23 -3.83 -18.58 13.76
CA TRP A 23 -2.41 -18.35 14.20
C TRP A 23 -2.10 -18.60 15.68
N ASP A 24 -1.15 -19.51 15.92
CA ASP A 24 -0.73 -19.88 17.28
C ASP A 24 0.11 -18.80 17.96
N LYS A 25 1.03 -18.19 17.20
CA LYS A 25 1.96 -17.14 17.66
C LYS A 25 2.17 -16.11 16.55
N PRO A 26 1.17 -15.27 16.24
CA PRO A 26 1.36 -14.20 15.28
C PRO A 26 2.44 -13.23 15.77
N TYR A 27 3.08 -12.54 14.84
CA TYR A 27 3.99 -11.46 15.17
C TYR A 27 3.25 -10.35 15.91
N THR A 28 3.89 -9.76 16.91
CA THR A 28 3.33 -8.63 17.69
C THR A 28 4.22 -7.40 17.57
N VAL A 29 3.64 -6.22 17.76
CA VAL A 29 4.41 -4.99 17.67
C VAL A 29 5.50 -4.92 18.74
N ARG A 30 6.65 -4.35 18.38
CA ARG A 30 7.81 -4.20 19.26
C ARG A 30 7.64 -3.07 20.27
N MET A 31 7.04 -1.96 19.84
CA MET A 31 6.86 -0.73 20.64
C MET A 31 5.36 -0.41 20.73
N ALA A 32 4.90 -0.01 21.91
CA ALA A 32 3.48 0.26 22.15
C ALA A 32 2.95 1.48 21.37
N SER A 33 3.87 2.32 20.88
CA SER A 33 3.57 3.50 20.05
C SER A 33 3.18 3.16 18.61
N ASN A 34 3.47 1.94 18.16
CA ASN A 34 3.16 1.49 16.81
C ASN A 34 1.90 0.63 16.78
N LEU A 35 1.23 0.62 15.64
CA LEU A 35 -0.04 -0.04 15.39
C LEU A 35 0.08 -1.57 15.48
N ASP A 36 -0.88 -2.21 16.17
CA ASP A 36 -1.07 -3.66 16.14
C ASP A 36 -2.56 -4.05 16.20
N ASP A 37 -3.15 -4.25 15.02
CA ASP A 37 -4.55 -4.67 14.89
C ASP A 37 -4.76 -6.19 15.06
N GLY A 38 -3.69 -6.93 15.40
CA GLY A 38 -3.67 -8.39 15.34
C GLY A 38 -3.77 -8.97 13.91
N PRO A 39 -3.73 -10.29 13.74
CA PRO A 39 -3.50 -10.90 12.42
C PRO A 39 -4.77 -11.01 11.55
N TRP A 40 -5.91 -10.50 12.00
CA TRP A 40 -7.20 -10.67 11.32
C TRP A 40 -7.39 -9.68 10.18
N HIS A 41 -6.45 -9.65 9.25
CA HIS A 41 -6.54 -8.89 8.01
C HIS A 41 -7.02 -9.78 6.86
N GLY A 42 -7.49 -9.13 5.81
CA GLY A 42 -7.77 -9.72 4.51
C GLY A 42 -7.44 -8.71 3.43
N MET A 43 -7.46 -9.17 2.18
CA MET A 43 -7.19 -8.33 1.03
C MET A 43 -8.15 -7.11 1.02
N PRO A 44 -7.62 -5.87 0.90
CA PRO A 44 -8.45 -4.67 0.86
C PRO A 44 -9.26 -4.59 -0.45
N LEU A 45 -10.38 -3.89 -0.39
CA LEU A 45 -11.31 -3.66 -1.49
C LEU A 45 -11.57 -2.15 -1.63
N GLY A 46 -11.26 -1.60 -2.79
CA GLY A 46 -11.36 -0.19 -3.12
C GLY A 46 -10.35 0.21 -4.19
N GLY A 47 -10.69 1.18 -5.02
CA GLY A 47 -9.76 1.80 -5.96
C GLY A 47 -8.74 2.69 -5.26
N PHE A 48 -7.63 2.96 -5.94
CA PHE A 48 -6.60 3.85 -5.42
C PHE A 48 -7.17 5.25 -5.17
N GLY A 49 -6.84 5.84 -4.02
CA GLY A 49 -7.31 7.18 -3.62
C GLY A 49 -8.81 7.29 -3.33
N ALA A 50 -9.57 6.21 -3.50
CA ALA A 50 -11.01 6.17 -3.30
C ALA A 50 -11.38 5.89 -1.83
N GLY A 51 -10.39 5.52 -1.01
CA GLY A 51 -10.58 4.82 0.26
C GLY A 51 -10.86 3.33 0.04
N CYS A 52 -10.78 2.53 1.10
CA CYS A 52 -11.00 1.08 1.01
C CYS A 52 -11.64 0.48 2.27
N ILE A 53 -12.18 -0.72 2.10
CA ILE A 53 -12.68 -1.58 3.18
C ILE A 53 -11.90 -2.90 3.17
N GLY A 54 -11.71 -3.51 4.35
CA GLY A 54 -11.11 -4.85 4.46
C GLY A 54 -12.05 -5.85 5.09
N ARG A 55 -12.07 -7.06 4.53
CA ARG A 55 -12.83 -8.21 5.04
C ARG A 55 -11.87 -9.33 5.40
N ALA A 56 -11.74 -9.61 6.70
CA ALA A 56 -10.76 -10.55 7.21
C ALA A 56 -11.06 -12.00 6.82
N SER A 57 -10.05 -12.87 6.89
CA SER A 57 -10.18 -14.31 6.62
C SER A 57 -11.19 -15.07 7.51
N ARG A 58 -11.68 -14.45 8.59
CA ARG A 58 -12.79 -14.98 9.43
C ARG A 58 -14.17 -14.44 9.06
N GLY A 59 -14.25 -13.48 8.13
CA GLY A 59 -15.49 -13.00 7.51
C GLY A 59 -16.03 -11.66 7.98
N ASP A 60 -15.43 -11.00 8.98
CA ASP A 60 -15.83 -9.66 9.43
C ASP A 60 -15.23 -8.54 8.56
N PHE A 61 -16.01 -7.49 8.33
CA PHE A 61 -15.53 -6.23 7.76
C PHE A 61 -14.97 -5.37 8.90
N ASN A 62 -13.66 -5.17 8.90
CA ASN A 62 -12.95 -4.60 10.05
C ASN A 62 -11.95 -3.50 9.72
N LEU A 63 -11.46 -3.40 8.49
CA LEU A 63 -10.60 -2.30 8.06
C LEU A 63 -11.42 -1.23 7.35
N TRP A 64 -11.25 0.03 7.74
CA TRP A 64 -11.93 1.19 7.16
C TRP A 64 -10.93 2.31 6.93
N HIS A 65 -10.43 2.41 5.70
CA HIS A 65 -9.59 3.53 5.26
C HIS A 65 -10.41 4.41 4.32
N ILE A 66 -11.48 4.98 4.87
CA ILE A 66 -12.40 5.82 4.10
C ILE A 66 -11.92 7.27 4.06
N ASP A 67 -11.32 7.74 5.15
CA ASP A 67 -10.67 9.05 5.24
C ASP A 67 -9.20 8.94 4.79
N GLY A 68 -8.76 9.89 3.98
CA GLY A 68 -7.51 9.81 3.24
C GLY A 68 -6.29 9.92 4.14
N GLY A 69 -5.57 8.81 4.32
CA GLY A 69 -4.40 8.73 5.19
C GLY A 69 -4.70 8.33 6.64
N GLU A 70 -5.95 8.01 6.94
CA GLU A 70 -6.39 7.70 8.30
C GLU A 70 -6.77 6.22 8.46
N HIS A 71 -6.55 5.72 9.68
CA HIS A 71 -6.62 4.31 9.99
C HIS A 71 -7.75 4.02 10.98
N THR A 72 -8.71 3.19 10.61
CA THR A 72 -9.71 2.64 11.53
C THR A 72 -9.80 1.11 11.36
N PHE A 73 -9.39 0.37 12.38
CA PHE A 73 -9.58 -1.07 12.48
C PHE A 73 -10.63 -1.41 13.53
N LYS A 74 -11.87 -1.63 13.09
CA LYS A 74 -13.00 -1.98 13.94
C LYS A 74 -14.02 -2.81 13.19
N SER A 75 -14.35 -3.98 13.72
CA SER A 75 -15.44 -4.80 13.19
C SER A 75 -16.77 -4.03 13.27
N ILE A 76 -17.51 -3.96 12.16
CA ILE A 76 -18.89 -3.46 12.13
C ILE A 76 -19.79 -4.65 11.77
N PRO A 77 -20.32 -5.39 12.76
CA PRO A 77 -20.96 -6.69 12.53
C PRO A 77 -22.23 -6.64 11.67
N ALA A 78 -22.90 -5.49 11.63
CA ALA A 78 -24.07 -5.26 10.78
C ALA A 78 -23.71 -5.18 9.28
N CYS A 79 -22.44 -4.98 8.94
CA CYS A 79 -21.92 -5.11 7.58
C CYS A 79 -21.53 -6.58 7.34
N GLN A 80 -22.39 -7.36 6.66
CA GLN A 80 -22.18 -8.79 6.53
C GLN A 80 -22.92 -9.41 5.35
N PHE A 81 -22.37 -10.51 4.81
CA PHE A 81 -23.10 -11.48 4.03
C PHE A 81 -23.63 -12.61 4.91
N SER A 82 -24.90 -12.98 4.72
CA SER A 82 -25.53 -14.10 5.40
C SER A 82 -26.16 -15.04 4.38
N VAL A 83 -26.20 -16.33 4.70
CA VAL A 83 -26.80 -17.35 3.83
C VAL A 83 -27.88 -18.10 4.58
N PHE A 84 -29.02 -18.31 3.92
CA PHE A 84 -30.05 -19.26 4.28
C PHE A 84 -30.03 -20.43 3.30
N GLU A 85 -30.23 -21.64 3.81
CA GLU A 85 -30.40 -22.85 3.01
C GLU A 85 -31.60 -23.65 3.52
N GLN A 86 -32.39 -24.16 2.59
CA GLN A 86 -33.46 -25.10 2.86
C GLN A 86 -33.45 -26.26 1.87
N GLN A 87 -33.56 -27.47 2.41
CA GLN A 87 -33.87 -28.69 1.67
C GLN A 87 -35.09 -29.34 2.31
N ALA A 88 -36.17 -29.51 1.54
CA ALA A 88 -37.46 -29.98 2.05
C ALA A 88 -37.92 -29.17 3.29
N SER A 89 -38.08 -29.81 4.45
CA SER A 89 -38.55 -29.16 5.69
C SER A 89 -37.42 -28.67 6.62
N THR A 90 -36.16 -28.91 6.28
CA THR A 90 -35.02 -28.52 7.11
C THR A 90 -34.38 -27.26 6.55
N SER A 91 -34.21 -26.24 7.40
CA SER A 91 -33.53 -25.01 7.06
C SER A 91 -32.46 -24.62 8.09
N GLN A 92 -31.51 -23.83 7.63
CA GLN A 92 -30.44 -23.25 8.45
C GLN A 92 -30.05 -21.88 7.88
N ALA A 93 -29.59 -20.96 8.74
CA ALA A 93 -29.07 -19.66 8.31
C ALA A 93 -27.83 -19.29 9.11
N PHE A 94 -26.86 -18.66 8.45
CA PHE A 94 -25.61 -18.24 9.07
C PHE A 94 -25.18 -16.86 8.57
N ALA A 95 -24.77 -15.99 9.49
CA ALA A 95 -24.00 -14.81 9.18
C ALA A 95 -22.56 -15.25 9.00
N LEU A 96 -21.94 -14.91 7.86
CA LEU A 96 -20.69 -15.52 7.41
C LEU A 96 -19.44 -14.88 8.04
N CYS A 97 -19.47 -14.76 9.36
CA CYS A 97 -18.31 -14.51 10.21
C CYS A 97 -18.24 -15.60 11.28
N THR A 98 -17.03 -16.05 11.63
CA THR A 98 -16.84 -17.12 12.60
C THR A 98 -16.90 -16.69 14.05
N GLU A 99 -16.90 -15.38 14.30
CA GLU A 99 -16.93 -14.80 15.64
C GLU A 99 -18.15 -13.89 15.79
N PRO A 100 -19.01 -14.12 16.81
CA PRO A 100 -20.08 -13.20 17.13
C PRO A 100 -19.53 -11.88 17.74
N PRO A 101 -20.32 -10.79 17.73
CA PRO A 101 -19.96 -9.55 18.38
C PRO A 101 -19.73 -9.74 19.89
N ALA A 102 -18.61 -9.20 20.40
CA ALA A 102 -18.25 -9.32 21.80
C ALA A 102 -19.20 -8.56 22.75
N ASP A 103 -19.91 -7.55 22.24
CA ASP A 103 -20.85 -6.71 22.99
C ASP A 103 -22.29 -7.26 23.02
N ASN A 104 -22.53 -8.45 22.43
CA ASN A 104 -23.84 -9.07 22.25
C ASN A 104 -24.82 -8.28 21.37
N THR A 105 -24.35 -7.31 20.59
CA THR A 105 -25.15 -6.82 19.46
C THR A 105 -25.42 -7.97 18.49
N LEU A 106 -26.57 -7.93 17.80
CA LEU A 106 -26.98 -8.96 16.87
C LEU A 106 -27.11 -10.38 17.48
N ALA A 107 -27.45 -10.47 18.78
CA ALA A 107 -27.55 -11.75 19.49
C ALA A 107 -28.61 -12.72 18.94
N ALA A 108 -29.58 -12.25 18.15
CA ALA A 108 -30.52 -13.13 17.47
C ALA A 108 -29.86 -13.91 16.31
N TRP A 109 -28.72 -13.43 15.81
CA TRP A 109 -28.06 -14.00 14.65
C TRP A 109 -27.35 -15.30 14.97
N GLN A 110 -27.41 -16.24 14.03
CA GLN A 110 -26.59 -17.44 14.08
C GLN A 110 -25.32 -17.19 13.27
N TRP A 111 -24.17 -17.25 13.93
CA TRP A 111 -22.86 -16.99 13.32
C TRP A 111 -22.25 -18.28 12.77
N TYR A 112 -21.45 -18.16 11.71
CA TYR A 112 -20.91 -19.31 10.99
C TYR A 112 -19.97 -20.12 11.90
N PRO A 113 -20.12 -21.45 12.00
CA PRO A 113 -19.23 -22.25 12.83
C PRO A 113 -17.83 -22.33 12.20
N GLY A 114 -16.87 -21.57 12.74
CA GLY A 114 -15.46 -21.61 12.32
C GLY A 114 -14.73 -22.90 12.69
N ARG A 115 -13.50 -23.06 12.15
CA ARG A 115 -12.56 -24.20 12.28
C ARG A 115 -12.65 -25.29 11.19
N GLY A 116 -12.26 -24.92 9.96
CA GLY A 116 -12.01 -25.90 8.89
C GLY A 116 -13.19 -26.16 7.94
N ASN A 117 -14.25 -25.36 8.05
CA ASN A 117 -15.46 -25.44 7.22
C ASN A 117 -15.38 -24.58 5.95
N GLY A 118 -14.18 -24.44 5.40
CA GLY A 118 -13.93 -23.56 4.27
C GLY A 118 -12.57 -22.91 4.31
N VAL A 119 -12.24 -22.22 3.21
CA VAL A 119 -10.92 -21.62 2.97
C VAL A 119 -11.09 -20.21 2.43
N TYR A 120 -10.35 -19.27 3.01
CA TYR A 120 -10.13 -17.95 2.43
C TYR A 120 -8.91 -18.01 1.52
N HIS A 121 -9.01 -17.42 0.32
CA HIS A 121 -7.93 -17.30 -0.66
C HIS A 121 -7.72 -15.83 -1.03
N ALA A 122 -6.49 -15.44 -1.33
CA ALA A 122 -6.18 -14.11 -1.86
C ALA A 122 -5.01 -14.11 -2.86
N LEU A 123 -5.24 -13.39 -3.95
CA LEU A 123 -4.26 -13.03 -4.97
C LEU A 123 -4.68 -11.67 -5.52
N TYR A 124 -4.24 -10.61 -4.85
CA TYR A 124 -4.66 -9.24 -5.09
C TYR A 124 -4.63 -8.90 -6.60
N PRO A 125 -5.69 -8.27 -7.15
CA PRO A 125 -6.80 -7.60 -6.45
C PRO A 125 -8.04 -8.48 -6.23
N ARG A 126 -7.90 -9.82 -6.25
CA ARG A 126 -9.01 -10.77 -6.05
C ARG A 126 -8.81 -11.63 -4.81
N SER A 127 -9.87 -11.83 -4.04
CA SER A 127 -9.91 -12.81 -2.95
C SER A 127 -11.18 -13.64 -3.02
N TRP A 128 -11.18 -14.79 -2.36
CA TRP A 128 -12.29 -15.73 -2.36
C TRP A 128 -12.55 -16.25 -0.97
N PHE A 129 -13.83 -16.40 -0.63
CA PHE A 129 -14.25 -17.32 0.42
C PHE A 129 -14.84 -18.55 -0.24
N VAL A 130 -14.43 -19.74 0.21
CA VAL A 130 -15.03 -21.02 -0.16
C VAL A 130 -15.62 -21.62 1.10
N TYR A 131 -16.93 -21.87 1.10
CA TYR A 131 -17.65 -22.43 2.23
C TYR A 131 -18.04 -23.87 1.92
N GLU A 132 -17.66 -24.78 2.81
CA GLU A 132 -17.83 -26.23 2.66
C GLU A 132 -18.28 -26.85 3.98
N ASN A 133 -18.84 -28.05 3.94
CA ASN A 133 -19.14 -28.90 5.10
C ASN A 133 -20.22 -28.42 6.09
N VAL A 134 -20.64 -27.16 6.06
CA VAL A 134 -21.72 -26.62 6.92
C VAL A 134 -23.07 -26.58 6.19
N LEU A 135 -23.05 -26.07 4.96
CA LEU A 135 -24.21 -26.04 4.07
C LEU A 135 -24.15 -27.27 3.14
N GLN A 136 -25.31 -27.73 2.68
CA GLN A 136 -25.40 -28.77 1.65
C GLN A 136 -24.95 -28.23 0.29
N ALA A 137 -25.22 -26.97 -0.01
CA ALA A 137 -24.69 -26.27 -1.16
C ALA A 137 -23.20 -26.00 -0.99
N HIS A 138 -22.46 -26.13 -2.08
CA HIS A 138 -21.10 -25.60 -2.15
C HIS A 138 -21.19 -24.12 -2.55
N LEU A 139 -20.55 -23.23 -1.79
CA LEU A 139 -20.59 -21.80 -2.05
C LEU A 139 -19.18 -21.23 -2.20
N SER A 140 -19.03 -20.30 -3.13
CA SER A 140 -17.89 -19.39 -3.15
C SER A 140 -18.35 -17.94 -3.30
N CYS A 141 -17.57 -17.02 -2.76
CA CYS A 141 -17.71 -15.59 -2.96
C CYS A 141 -16.36 -15.04 -3.41
N GLU A 142 -16.24 -14.71 -4.69
CA GLU A 142 -15.11 -13.94 -5.22
C GLU A 142 -15.37 -12.46 -4.98
N GLN A 143 -14.43 -11.76 -4.36
CA GLN A 143 -14.52 -10.34 -4.07
C GLN A 143 -13.31 -9.58 -4.64
N PHE A 144 -13.56 -8.46 -5.31
CA PHE A 144 -12.50 -7.67 -5.94
C PHE A 144 -12.93 -6.24 -6.29
N SER A 145 -11.93 -5.39 -6.51
CA SER A 145 -12.06 -4.06 -7.13
C SER A 145 -11.29 -4.04 -8.46
N PRO A 146 -11.66 -3.18 -9.42
CA PRO A 146 -11.08 -3.20 -10.77
C PRO A 146 -9.70 -2.52 -10.82
N ILE A 147 -8.71 -3.14 -10.20
CA ILE A 147 -7.32 -2.67 -10.20
C ILE A 147 -6.61 -3.22 -11.44
N LEU A 148 -6.30 -2.31 -12.37
CA LEU A 148 -5.89 -2.64 -13.73
C LEU A 148 -4.62 -1.84 -14.08
N PRO A 149 -3.49 -2.49 -14.42
CA PRO A 149 -2.28 -1.80 -14.86
C PRO A 149 -2.53 -0.88 -16.07
N GLU A 150 -1.91 0.29 -16.06
CA GLU A 150 -2.02 1.37 -17.06
C GLU A 150 -3.46 1.86 -17.32
N ASN A 151 -4.38 1.53 -16.41
CA ASN A 151 -5.71 2.07 -16.36
C ASN A 151 -5.80 3.15 -15.26
N TYR A 152 -6.15 4.38 -15.67
CA TYR A 152 -6.21 5.56 -14.80
C TYR A 152 -7.63 6.04 -14.51
N GLN A 153 -8.61 5.14 -14.71
CA GLN A 153 -10.04 5.39 -14.54
C GLN A 153 -10.65 4.37 -13.59
N GLU A 154 -10.90 3.14 -14.03
CA GLU A 154 -11.47 2.07 -13.20
C GLU A 154 -10.65 1.78 -11.95
N THR A 155 -9.31 1.84 -12.03
CA THR A 155 -8.42 1.66 -10.87
C THR A 155 -8.72 2.66 -9.74
N SER A 156 -9.36 3.80 -10.03
CA SER A 156 -9.75 4.79 -9.01
C SER A 156 -11.12 4.53 -8.37
N TYR A 157 -11.88 3.55 -8.82
CA TYR A 157 -13.29 3.46 -8.47
C TYR A 157 -13.55 3.02 -7.02
N PRO A 158 -14.42 3.72 -6.27
CA PRO A 158 -14.81 3.37 -4.91
C PRO A 158 -15.86 2.25 -4.89
N VAL A 159 -15.48 1.06 -5.36
CA VAL A 159 -16.41 -0.07 -5.51
C VAL A 159 -15.75 -1.42 -5.30
N ALA A 160 -16.51 -2.35 -4.75
CA ALA A 160 -16.18 -3.76 -4.65
C ALA A 160 -17.31 -4.61 -5.24
N ALA A 161 -16.95 -5.55 -6.12
CA ALA A 161 -17.86 -6.59 -6.62
C ALA A 161 -17.71 -7.85 -5.77
N PHE A 162 -18.84 -8.49 -5.45
CA PHE A 162 -18.92 -9.76 -4.72
C PHE A 162 -19.70 -10.76 -5.56
N VAL A 163 -18.99 -11.64 -6.25
CA VAL A 163 -19.55 -12.61 -7.20
C VAL A 163 -19.72 -13.95 -6.47
N TRP A 164 -20.95 -14.24 -6.08
CA TRP A 164 -21.30 -15.51 -5.46
C TRP A 164 -21.51 -16.59 -6.51
N ARG A 165 -21.01 -17.79 -6.25
CA ARG A 165 -21.34 -19.00 -7.02
C ARG A 165 -21.87 -20.05 -6.07
N ALA A 166 -23.09 -20.50 -6.32
CA ALA A 166 -23.75 -21.53 -5.54
C ALA A 166 -23.96 -22.77 -6.40
N TYR A 167 -23.53 -23.93 -5.91
CA TYR A 167 -23.68 -25.22 -6.57
C TYR A 167 -24.47 -26.19 -5.68
N ASN A 168 -25.40 -26.93 -6.28
CA ASN A 168 -26.15 -27.98 -5.59
C ASN A 168 -25.53 -29.37 -5.88
N PRO A 169 -24.75 -29.95 -4.94
CA PRO A 169 -24.21 -31.31 -5.06
C PRO A 169 -25.23 -32.41 -4.76
N THR A 170 -26.41 -32.06 -4.25
CA THR A 170 -27.40 -33.02 -3.76
C THR A 170 -28.28 -33.56 -4.89
N ASN A 171 -29.11 -34.55 -4.57
CA ASN A 171 -30.08 -35.13 -5.48
C ASN A 171 -31.50 -34.55 -5.33
N ALA A 172 -31.66 -33.47 -4.55
CA ALA A 172 -32.93 -32.76 -4.36
C ALA A 172 -32.75 -31.24 -4.58
N PRO A 173 -33.82 -30.49 -4.88
CA PRO A 173 -33.73 -29.05 -4.98
C PRO A 173 -33.28 -28.41 -3.65
N LEU A 174 -32.42 -27.39 -3.75
CA LEU A 174 -32.00 -26.55 -2.63
C LEU A 174 -32.53 -25.14 -2.84
N THR A 175 -33.24 -24.59 -1.87
CA THR A 175 -33.59 -23.17 -1.84
C THR A 175 -32.54 -22.44 -1.03
N LEU A 176 -31.93 -21.41 -1.63
CA LEU A 176 -30.90 -20.59 -1.00
C LEU A 176 -31.35 -19.14 -0.98
N SER A 177 -30.98 -18.42 0.07
CA SER A 177 -30.96 -16.96 0.05
C SER A 177 -29.59 -16.42 0.43
N ILE A 178 -29.13 -15.39 -0.27
CA ILE A 178 -27.93 -14.63 0.07
C ILE A 178 -28.39 -13.23 0.47
N MET A 179 -28.10 -12.84 1.70
CA MET A 179 -28.40 -11.51 2.24
C MET A 179 -27.11 -10.71 2.39
N LEU A 180 -27.13 -9.46 1.92
CA LEU A 180 -26.13 -8.45 2.20
C LEU A 180 -26.76 -7.38 3.11
N THR A 181 -26.19 -7.21 4.30
CA THR A 181 -26.53 -6.13 5.23
C THR A 181 -25.42 -5.10 5.26
N TRP A 182 -25.77 -3.82 5.36
CA TRP A 182 -24.80 -2.74 5.42
C TRP A 182 -25.28 -1.63 6.35
N GLN A 183 -24.40 -1.22 7.26
CA GLN A 183 -24.66 -0.13 8.20
C GLN A 183 -24.43 1.22 7.53
N ASN A 184 -25.31 2.19 7.78
CA ASN A 184 -25.14 3.55 7.27
C ASN A 184 -24.07 4.29 8.08
N THR A 185 -22.84 4.23 7.58
CA THR A 185 -21.66 4.87 8.17
C THR A 185 -21.32 6.23 7.53
N VAL A 186 -22.26 6.85 6.78
CA VAL A 186 -22.06 8.20 6.26
C VAL A 186 -21.75 9.14 7.43
N GLY A 187 -20.67 9.91 7.31
CA GLY A 187 -20.18 10.83 8.34
C GLY A 187 -19.31 10.21 9.44
N TRP A 188 -19.19 8.89 9.52
CA TRP A 188 -18.49 8.23 10.65
C TRP A 188 -16.97 8.41 10.64
N PHE A 189 -16.37 8.51 9.45
CA PHE A 189 -14.92 8.58 9.30
C PHE A 189 -14.40 10.02 9.21
N GLN A 190 -15.27 11.02 9.40
CA GLN A 190 -14.83 12.40 9.45
C GLN A 190 -14.01 12.63 10.71
N ASN A 191 -12.91 13.37 10.57
CA ASN A 191 -12.15 13.84 11.72
C ASN A 191 -12.97 14.87 12.53
N ALA A 192 -13.25 14.53 13.79
CA ALA A 192 -13.89 15.40 14.77
C ALA A 192 -12.95 16.52 15.25
N ILE A 193 -11.63 16.33 15.15
CA ILE A 193 -10.60 17.26 15.61
C ILE A 193 -10.08 18.07 14.42
N LYS A 194 -10.58 19.30 14.25
CA LYS A 194 -10.19 20.15 13.11
C LYS A 194 -8.84 20.84 13.26
N ASN A 195 -8.31 20.94 14.48
CA ASN A 195 -6.99 21.54 14.75
C ASN A 195 -6.24 20.65 15.74
N PRO A 196 -5.66 19.54 15.27
CA PRO A 196 -5.04 18.57 16.17
C PRO A 196 -3.73 19.12 16.75
N GLU A 197 -3.47 18.79 18.01
CA GLU A 197 -2.16 19.04 18.62
C GLU A 197 -1.16 18.03 18.07
N ILE A 198 0.02 18.50 17.68
CA ILE A 198 1.16 17.64 17.30
C ILE A 198 2.00 17.40 18.54
N ARG A 199 2.23 16.13 18.87
CA ARG A 199 3.08 15.70 19.98
C ARG A 199 4.21 14.82 19.46
N MET A 200 5.32 14.74 20.19
CA MET A 200 6.37 13.75 19.92
C MET A 200 6.04 12.48 20.70
N ARG A 201 6.12 11.33 20.03
CA ARG A 201 6.01 10.02 20.68
C ARG A 201 7.29 9.65 21.42
N ASP A 202 7.22 8.57 22.18
CA ASP A 202 8.39 7.94 22.84
C ASP A 202 9.43 7.42 21.84
N ASP A 203 9.02 7.02 20.64
CA ASP A 203 9.91 6.73 19.51
C ASP A 203 10.45 7.98 18.80
N GLY A 204 10.10 9.19 19.25
CA GLY A 204 10.55 10.46 18.68
C GLY A 204 9.77 10.92 17.44
N SER A 205 8.88 10.11 16.89
CA SER A 205 8.10 10.52 15.71
C SER A 205 7.02 11.56 16.05
N PRO A 206 6.73 12.54 15.17
CA PRO A 206 5.58 13.42 15.32
C PRO A 206 4.28 12.63 15.13
N VAL A 207 3.33 12.86 16.03
CA VAL A 207 1.96 12.34 15.94
C VAL A 207 0.96 13.47 16.15
N TYR A 208 -0.14 13.43 15.41
CA TYR A 208 -1.28 14.30 15.63
C TYR A 208 -2.48 13.49 16.13
N GLU A 209 -3.37 14.17 16.87
CA GLU A 209 -4.63 13.58 17.31
C GLU A 209 -5.59 13.41 16.13
N TYR A 210 -6.20 12.23 16.03
CA TYR A 210 -7.26 11.93 15.08
C TYR A 210 -8.39 11.24 15.83
N GLU A 211 -9.61 11.74 15.67
CA GLU A 211 -10.80 11.14 16.26
C GLU A 211 -11.90 11.04 15.20
N PRO A 212 -12.18 9.83 14.69
CA PRO A 212 -13.29 9.66 13.77
C PRO A 212 -14.63 9.79 14.50
N CYS A 213 -15.65 10.31 13.82
CA CYS A 213 -17.02 10.44 14.33
C CYS A 213 -17.80 9.10 14.39
N LEU A 214 -17.13 8.00 14.79
CA LEU A 214 -17.69 6.65 14.76
C LEU A 214 -19.01 6.55 15.53
N GLY A 215 -20.01 5.94 14.90
CA GLY A 215 -21.33 5.78 15.50
C GLY A 215 -22.25 6.99 15.33
N ASN A 216 -21.74 8.16 14.95
CA ASN A 216 -22.56 9.34 14.73
C ASN A 216 -23.39 9.18 13.45
N SER A 217 -24.65 8.80 13.62
CA SER A 217 -25.58 8.55 12.51
C SER A 217 -26.74 9.55 12.49
N VAL A 218 -26.65 10.66 13.20
CA VAL A 218 -27.75 11.63 13.27
C VAL A 218 -28.06 12.15 11.87
N GLY A 219 -29.33 12.01 11.46
CA GLY A 219 -29.75 12.41 10.12
C GLY A 219 -29.41 11.39 9.01
N ASN A 220 -28.79 10.25 9.32
CA ASN A 220 -28.59 9.17 8.36
C ASN A 220 -29.92 8.49 8.04
N PHE A 221 -30.17 8.19 6.77
CA PHE A 221 -31.34 7.44 6.32
C PHE A 221 -30.99 6.61 5.08
N ASN A 222 -31.81 5.62 4.78
CA ASN A 222 -31.60 4.76 3.63
C ASN A 222 -32.86 4.74 2.77
N ARG A 223 -32.69 4.57 1.45
CA ARG A 223 -33.78 4.45 0.49
C ARG A 223 -33.64 3.20 -0.35
N TRP A 224 -34.76 2.61 -0.73
CA TRP A 224 -34.81 1.51 -1.69
C TRP A 224 -34.70 2.07 -3.10
N ILE A 225 -33.99 1.35 -3.97
CA ILE A 225 -33.91 1.65 -5.40
C ILE A 225 -34.19 0.39 -6.19
N ALA A 226 -35.09 0.51 -7.17
CA ALA A 226 -35.37 -0.50 -8.17
C ALA A 226 -35.42 0.20 -9.54
N GLU A 227 -34.38 -0.01 -10.33
CA GLU A 227 -34.30 0.44 -11.73
C GLU A 227 -34.49 -0.76 -12.66
N GLU A 228 -34.53 -0.54 -13.97
CA GLU A 228 -34.81 -1.59 -14.95
C GLU A 228 -33.87 -2.82 -14.84
N ASN A 229 -32.60 -2.59 -14.48
CA ASN A 229 -31.56 -3.64 -14.50
C ASN A 229 -30.93 -3.95 -13.13
N LEU A 230 -31.30 -3.20 -12.08
CA LEU A 230 -30.72 -3.38 -10.74
C LEU A 230 -31.70 -3.02 -9.64
N CYS A 231 -31.43 -3.53 -8.46
CA CYS A 231 -32.13 -3.14 -7.25
C CYS A 231 -31.15 -3.12 -6.07
N GLY A 232 -31.42 -2.27 -5.08
CA GLY A 232 -30.49 -2.02 -4.00
C GLY A 232 -30.96 -0.98 -2.99
N CYS A 233 -30.09 -0.66 -2.04
CA CYS A 233 -30.30 0.44 -1.10
C CYS A 233 -29.21 1.49 -1.29
N VAL A 234 -29.60 2.76 -1.23
CA VAL A 234 -28.67 3.88 -1.07
C VAL A 234 -28.77 4.37 0.38
N LEU A 235 -27.63 4.53 1.02
CA LEU A 235 -27.50 4.95 2.41
C LEU A 235 -26.85 6.34 2.41
N GLU A 236 -27.53 7.31 2.98
CA GLU A 236 -27.21 8.74 2.85
C GLU A 236 -27.49 9.49 4.15
N SER A 237 -27.25 10.80 4.15
CA SER A 237 -27.47 11.69 5.30
C SER A 237 -28.23 12.94 4.88
N THR A 238 -28.98 13.53 5.82
CA THR A 238 -29.65 14.83 5.63
C THR A 238 -28.68 16.01 5.53
N ALA A 239 -27.39 15.81 5.81
CA ALA A 239 -26.35 16.81 5.65
C ALA A 239 -26.30 17.31 4.19
N ARG A 240 -26.33 18.63 4.00
CA ARG A 240 -26.42 19.26 2.66
C ARG A 240 -25.09 19.81 2.14
N ASP A 241 -24.18 20.13 3.06
CA ASP A 241 -22.89 20.70 2.69
C ASP A 241 -21.92 19.56 2.36
N LEU A 242 -21.47 19.54 1.11
CA LEU A 242 -20.49 18.56 0.67
C LEU A 242 -19.15 18.85 1.35
N GLN A 243 -18.73 17.90 2.17
CA GLN A 243 -17.46 17.90 2.90
C GLN A 243 -16.97 16.45 2.98
N ASP A 244 -15.76 16.27 3.50
CA ASP A 244 -15.22 14.93 3.73
C ASP A 244 -16.20 14.07 4.54
N GLY A 245 -16.27 12.78 4.21
CA GLY A 245 -17.20 11.81 4.80
C GLY A 245 -18.69 12.06 4.58
N ILE A 246 -19.12 13.14 3.89
CA ILE A 246 -20.51 13.34 3.46
C ILE A 246 -20.66 12.88 2.01
N GLY A 247 -21.68 12.06 1.76
CA GLY A 247 -21.88 11.41 0.48
C GLY A 247 -22.86 10.24 0.61
N GLN A 248 -22.59 9.15 -0.11
CA GLN A 248 -23.47 7.98 -0.15
C GLN A 248 -22.73 6.65 -0.09
N TRP A 249 -23.35 5.64 0.52
CA TRP A 249 -23.07 4.24 0.21
C TRP A 249 -24.18 3.68 -0.67
N ALA A 250 -23.86 2.64 -1.44
CA ALA A 250 -24.86 1.82 -2.13
C ALA A 250 -24.53 0.34 -2.01
N ILE A 251 -25.54 -0.47 -1.72
CA ILE A 251 -25.52 -1.92 -1.89
C ILE A 251 -26.50 -2.30 -2.99
N ALA A 252 -26.08 -3.10 -3.96
CA ALA A 252 -26.93 -3.43 -5.10
C ALA A 252 -26.68 -4.85 -5.63
N THR A 253 -27.68 -5.38 -6.34
CA THR A 253 -27.67 -6.64 -7.09
C THR A 253 -28.44 -6.43 -8.39
N PRO A 254 -28.10 -7.11 -9.50
CA PRO A 254 -28.91 -7.02 -10.71
C PRO A 254 -30.27 -7.66 -10.48
N GLN A 255 -31.28 -7.15 -11.18
CA GLN A 255 -32.55 -7.86 -11.28
C GLN A 255 -32.36 -9.04 -12.24
N GLN A 256 -32.63 -10.26 -11.77
CA GLN A 256 -32.49 -11.47 -12.57
C GLN A 256 -33.85 -12.22 -12.65
N PRO A 257 -34.19 -12.81 -13.80
CA PRO A 257 -35.36 -13.68 -13.90
C PRO A 257 -35.27 -14.85 -12.93
N ASN A 258 -36.39 -15.23 -12.32
CA ASN A 258 -36.48 -16.37 -11.38
C ASN A 258 -35.61 -16.24 -10.12
N ILE A 259 -35.32 -15.00 -9.71
CA ILE A 259 -34.74 -14.67 -8.41
C ILE A 259 -35.70 -13.73 -7.70
N GLU A 260 -36.08 -14.10 -6.48
CA GLU A 260 -36.88 -13.24 -5.63
C GLU A 260 -35.95 -12.27 -4.90
N VAL A 261 -36.32 -11.00 -4.85
CA VAL A 261 -35.55 -9.97 -4.14
C VAL A 261 -36.37 -9.47 -2.95
N PHE A 262 -35.72 -9.39 -1.81
CA PHE A 262 -36.28 -8.84 -0.58
C PHE A 262 -35.39 -7.72 -0.03
N TYR A 263 -35.97 -6.80 0.73
CA TYR A 263 -35.23 -5.68 1.28
C TYR A 263 -35.76 -5.20 2.64
N HIS A 264 -34.90 -4.46 3.34
CA HIS A 264 -35.27 -3.71 4.54
C HIS A 264 -34.39 -2.46 4.62
N THR A 265 -34.96 -1.27 4.48
CA THR A 265 -34.15 -0.04 4.45
C THR A 265 -33.76 0.46 5.84
N ARG A 266 -34.43 0.03 6.92
CA ARG A 266 -34.21 0.64 8.24
C ARG A 266 -34.36 -0.32 9.41
N TRP A 267 -33.31 -1.06 9.77
CA TRP A 267 -33.28 -1.87 10.99
C TRP A 267 -32.22 -1.36 11.98
N ASN A 268 -32.42 -1.62 13.29
CA ASN A 268 -31.50 -1.16 14.34
C ASN A 268 -30.23 -2.03 14.40
N SER A 269 -29.12 -1.52 13.89
CA SER A 269 -27.82 -2.22 13.87
C SER A 269 -27.16 -2.37 15.25
N SER A 270 -27.59 -1.57 16.23
CA SER A 270 -27.12 -1.66 17.62
C SER A 270 -28.02 -2.55 18.50
N GLY A 271 -29.07 -3.13 17.93
CA GLY A 271 -30.01 -4.02 18.63
C GLY A 271 -29.59 -5.49 18.60
N ASP A 272 -30.53 -6.38 18.89
CA ASP A 272 -30.35 -7.84 18.81
C ASP A 272 -30.42 -8.39 17.37
N GLY A 273 -30.78 -7.55 16.39
CA GLY A 273 -30.87 -7.90 14.98
C GLY A 273 -32.09 -8.76 14.59
N ALA A 274 -33.03 -9.01 15.52
CA ALA A 274 -34.18 -9.87 15.29
C ALA A 274 -35.13 -9.38 14.18
N GLU A 275 -35.18 -8.06 13.95
CA GLU A 275 -36.01 -7.38 12.94
C GLU A 275 -35.87 -7.99 11.54
N ILE A 276 -34.64 -8.34 11.14
CA ILE A 276 -34.37 -8.97 9.85
C ILE A 276 -34.04 -10.46 9.97
N TRP A 277 -33.47 -10.87 11.11
CA TRP A 277 -32.97 -12.24 11.27
C TRP A 277 -34.09 -13.27 11.38
N HIS A 278 -35.17 -12.97 12.10
CA HIS A 278 -36.26 -13.93 12.30
C HIS A 278 -36.94 -14.34 10.99
N SER A 279 -37.18 -13.39 10.06
CA SER A 279 -37.67 -13.73 8.72
C SER A 279 -36.62 -14.47 7.92
N PHE A 280 -35.37 -13.98 7.90
CA PHE A 280 -34.31 -14.56 7.09
C PHE A 280 -34.00 -16.00 7.48
N ALA A 281 -33.90 -16.30 8.79
CA ALA A 281 -33.65 -17.64 9.29
C ALA A 281 -34.82 -18.60 9.09
N ARG A 282 -36.06 -18.08 8.98
CA ARG A 282 -37.26 -18.91 8.79
C ARG A 282 -37.39 -19.41 7.35
N ASP A 283 -37.28 -18.52 6.37
CA ASP A 283 -37.60 -18.82 4.97
C ASP A 283 -36.72 -18.06 3.95
N GLY A 284 -35.65 -17.42 4.41
CA GLY A 284 -34.74 -16.69 3.56
C GLY A 284 -35.29 -15.38 3.00
N SER A 285 -36.43 -14.85 3.51
CA SER A 285 -37.00 -13.58 3.07
C SER A 285 -36.69 -12.41 4.01
N LEU A 286 -36.93 -11.19 3.53
CA LEU A 286 -37.05 -9.98 4.35
C LEU A 286 -38.47 -9.40 4.28
N PRO A 287 -38.88 -8.54 5.23
CA PRO A 287 -40.23 -7.97 5.27
C PRO A 287 -40.61 -7.02 4.13
N ASN A 288 -39.69 -6.63 3.25
CA ASN A 288 -39.89 -5.63 2.19
C ASN A 288 -40.33 -4.27 2.74
N THR A 289 -39.58 -3.78 3.74
CA THR A 289 -39.88 -2.53 4.44
C THR A 289 -39.04 -1.39 3.88
N GLU A 290 -39.74 -0.32 3.50
CA GLU A 290 -39.16 0.98 3.19
C GLU A 290 -39.56 1.99 4.27
N ASP A 291 -38.55 2.51 4.94
CA ASP A 291 -38.64 3.60 5.91
C ASP A 291 -37.42 4.50 5.73
N THR A 292 -37.68 5.74 5.30
CA THR A 292 -36.66 6.77 5.06
C THR A 292 -36.55 7.75 6.24
N THR A 293 -37.10 7.41 7.41
CA THR A 293 -37.04 8.25 8.61
C THR A 293 -35.59 8.39 9.06
N PRO A 294 -35.03 9.61 9.11
CA PRO A 294 -33.65 9.82 9.55
C PRO A 294 -33.40 9.38 10.99
N ALA A 295 -32.21 8.85 11.23
CA ALA A 295 -31.79 8.41 12.56
C ALA A 295 -31.76 9.58 13.53
N LYS A 296 -32.29 9.35 14.73
CA LYS A 296 -32.20 10.28 15.85
C LYS A 296 -30.83 10.17 16.53
N ALA A 297 -30.57 11.04 17.50
CA ALA A 297 -29.42 10.90 18.38
C ALA A 297 -29.37 9.49 18.97
N GLN A 298 -28.19 8.87 18.93
CA GLN A 298 -27.89 7.51 19.42
C GLN A 298 -28.54 6.36 18.64
N GLU A 299 -29.39 6.64 17.63
CA GLU A 299 -29.82 5.60 16.70
C GLU A 299 -28.74 5.33 15.65
N GLN A 300 -28.57 4.06 15.29
CA GLN A 300 -27.77 3.63 14.15
C GLN A 300 -28.63 2.72 13.28
N LEU A 301 -28.58 2.94 11.98
CA LEU A 301 -29.47 2.29 11.01
C LEU A 301 -28.65 1.50 10.02
N ALA A 302 -29.19 0.36 9.61
CA ALA A 302 -28.66 -0.43 8.53
C ALA A 302 -29.73 -0.76 7.49
N ALA A 303 -29.27 -1.07 6.30
CA ALA A 303 -30.05 -1.59 5.19
C ALA A 303 -29.73 -3.07 4.96
N ALA A 304 -30.66 -3.79 4.33
CA ALA A 304 -30.48 -5.18 3.95
C ALA A 304 -31.12 -5.44 2.59
N ILE A 305 -30.44 -6.23 1.77
CA ILE A 305 -30.99 -6.84 0.55
C ILE A 305 -30.76 -8.34 0.60
N ALA A 306 -31.76 -9.12 0.22
CA ALA A 306 -31.66 -10.58 0.14
C ALA A 306 -32.18 -11.07 -1.20
N VAL A 307 -31.49 -12.04 -1.79
CA VAL A 307 -31.92 -12.69 -3.03
C VAL A 307 -32.16 -14.16 -2.77
N ARG A 308 -33.34 -14.67 -3.13
CA ARG A 308 -33.72 -16.08 -2.97
C ARG A 308 -33.90 -16.76 -4.31
N PHE A 309 -33.40 -17.98 -4.40
CA PHE A 309 -33.48 -18.81 -5.59
C PHE A 309 -33.45 -20.29 -5.24
N THR A 310 -33.91 -21.14 -6.16
CA THR A 310 -33.85 -22.60 -6.01
C THR A 310 -32.92 -23.18 -7.07
N LEU A 311 -31.99 -24.02 -6.63
CA LEU A 311 -31.09 -24.81 -7.47
C LEU A 311 -31.60 -26.23 -7.62
N GLN A 312 -31.74 -26.70 -8.85
CA GLN A 312 -31.97 -28.11 -9.15
C GLN A 312 -30.70 -28.95 -8.87
N PRO A 313 -30.82 -30.28 -8.71
CA PRO A 313 -29.65 -31.16 -8.58
C PRO A 313 -28.61 -30.92 -9.68
N GLY A 314 -27.37 -30.65 -9.28
CA GLY A 314 -26.26 -30.36 -10.20
C GLY A 314 -26.26 -28.96 -10.83
N GLU A 315 -27.20 -28.08 -10.48
CA GLU A 315 -27.24 -26.71 -10.96
C GLU A 315 -26.19 -25.83 -10.26
N THR A 316 -25.55 -24.96 -11.04
CA THR A 316 -24.72 -23.85 -10.54
C THR A 316 -25.36 -22.52 -10.94
N ARG A 317 -25.40 -21.56 -10.02
CA ARG A 317 -25.85 -20.19 -10.30
C ARG A 317 -24.86 -19.14 -9.78
N GLU A 318 -24.70 -18.07 -10.56
CA GLU A 318 -23.86 -16.91 -10.24
C GLU A 318 -24.73 -15.72 -9.84
N ILE A 319 -24.40 -15.09 -8.70
CA ILE A 319 -25.17 -13.99 -8.09
C ILE A 319 -24.21 -12.86 -7.70
N PRO A 320 -24.10 -11.78 -8.50
CA PRO A 320 -23.21 -10.68 -8.18
C PRO A 320 -23.90 -9.65 -7.27
N PHE A 321 -23.16 -9.14 -6.30
CA PHE A 321 -23.49 -7.94 -5.52
C PHE A 321 -22.41 -6.88 -5.75
N ALA A 322 -22.76 -5.61 -5.57
CA ALA A 322 -21.83 -4.50 -5.53
C ALA A 322 -22.02 -3.70 -4.25
N ILE A 323 -20.90 -3.28 -3.66
CA ILE A 323 -20.84 -2.26 -2.60
C ILE A 323 -20.04 -1.10 -3.16
N ALA A 324 -20.64 0.08 -3.21
CA ALA A 324 -20.02 1.31 -3.69
C ALA A 324 -20.14 2.42 -2.66
N TRP A 325 -19.19 3.35 -2.68
CA TRP A 325 -19.24 4.58 -1.88
C TRP A 325 -18.94 5.80 -2.75
N ASP A 326 -19.62 6.91 -2.50
CA ASP A 326 -19.36 8.19 -3.15
C ASP A 326 -19.09 9.23 -2.06
N PHE A 327 -17.83 9.31 -1.64
CA PHE A 327 -17.30 10.35 -0.76
C PHE A 327 -16.30 11.20 -1.56
N PRO A 328 -16.77 12.22 -2.29
CA PRO A 328 -15.99 12.84 -3.36
C PRO A 328 -14.88 13.74 -2.86
N VAL A 329 -14.94 14.17 -1.60
CA VAL A 329 -13.99 15.12 -0.99
C VAL A 329 -13.12 14.37 0.01
N THR A 330 -11.82 14.66 -0.02
CA THR A 330 -10.91 14.42 1.10
C THR A 330 -10.51 15.77 1.68
N GLU A 331 -10.61 15.93 2.99
CA GLU A 331 -10.21 17.16 3.72
C GLU A 331 -8.97 16.85 4.57
N PHE A 332 -8.03 17.79 4.59
CA PHE A 332 -6.80 17.69 5.38
C PHE A 332 -6.82 18.75 6.49
N ALA A 333 -5.89 19.72 6.49
CA ALA A 333 -6.02 20.91 7.33
C ALA A 333 -7.29 21.72 6.97
N PRO A 334 -7.85 22.52 7.90
CA PRO A 334 -9.01 23.36 7.62
C PRO A 334 -8.87 24.19 6.34
N GLY A 335 -9.78 23.97 5.40
CA GLY A 335 -9.79 24.66 4.10
C GLY A 335 -8.94 24.02 3.00
N VAL A 336 -8.15 22.99 3.32
CA VAL A 336 -7.41 22.19 2.34
C VAL A 336 -8.26 20.98 1.95
N ARG A 337 -8.73 20.97 0.70
CA ARG A 337 -9.64 19.94 0.18
C ARG A 337 -9.28 19.57 -1.25
N TYR A 338 -9.36 18.28 -1.54
CA TYR A 338 -9.23 17.75 -2.89
C TYR A 338 -10.44 16.90 -3.23
N PHE A 339 -10.84 16.94 -4.50
CA PHE A 339 -11.73 15.92 -5.02
C PHE A 339 -10.95 14.64 -5.30
N ARG A 340 -11.53 13.48 -5.03
CA ARG A 340 -10.93 12.17 -5.36
C ARG A 340 -10.99 11.90 -6.86
N ARG A 341 -10.03 11.14 -7.37
CA ARG A 341 -9.88 10.87 -8.82
C ARG A 341 -11.15 10.35 -9.49
N TYR A 342 -11.88 9.43 -8.85
CA TYR A 342 -13.07 8.84 -9.48
C TYR A 342 -14.15 9.88 -9.84
N THR A 343 -14.13 11.05 -9.19
CA THR A 343 -15.09 12.13 -9.45
C THR A 343 -14.97 12.73 -10.84
N ASP A 344 -13.84 12.53 -11.53
CA ASP A 344 -13.68 12.91 -12.94
C ASP A 344 -14.60 12.09 -13.86
N PHE A 345 -15.05 10.92 -13.42
CA PHE A 345 -15.84 9.98 -14.22
C PHE A 345 -17.31 9.90 -13.76
N PHE A 346 -17.56 10.10 -12.45
CA PHE A 346 -18.90 10.00 -11.88
C PHE A 346 -19.49 11.35 -11.43
N GLY A 347 -18.70 12.41 -11.41
CA GLY A 347 -19.10 13.72 -10.90
C GLY A 347 -18.74 13.94 -9.43
N ARG A 348 -18.93 15.18 -8.98
CA ARG A 348 -18.48 15.67 -7.66
C ARG A 348 -19.64 15.91 -6.68
N GLY A 349 -20.83 15.37 -6.97
CA GLY A 349 -22.06 15.69 -6.25
C GLY A 349 -22.27 14.91 -4.94
N GLY A 350 -21.50 13.85 -4.69
CA GLY A 350 -21.70 12.98 -3.52
C GLY A 350 -23.01 12.18 -3.56
N ASN A 351 -23.61 12.03 -4.74
CA ASN A 351 -24.91 11.41 -4.96
C ASN A 351 -24.92 10.34 -6.07
N ASN A 352 -23.76 9.72 -6.33
CA ASN A 352 -23.50 8.85 -7.49
C ASN A 352 -23.22 7.38 -7.09
N ALA A 353 -23.35 7.01 -5.81
CA ALA A 353 -23.00 5.67 -5.34
C ALA A 353 -23.76 4.56 -6.08
N ILE A 354 -25.03 4.79 -6.44
CA ILE A 354 -25.82 3.82 -7.21
C ILE A 354 -25.31 3.67 -8.66
N ALA A 355 -24.87 4.77 -9.30
CA ALA A 355 -24.31 4.74 -10.65
C ALA A 355 -22.95 4.02 -10.68
N ILE A 356 -22.14 4.20 -9.63
CA ILE A 356 -20.89 3.47 -9.43
C ILE A 356 -21.18 1.97 -9.26
N ALA A 357 -22.15 1.60 -8.40
CA ALA A 357 -22.56 0.21 -8.20
C ALA A 357 -23.10 -0.42 -9.49
N GLN A 358 -23.92 0.31 -10.24
CA GLN A 358 -24.45 -0.10 -11.55
C GLN A 358 -23.31 -0.37 -12.54
N THR A 359 -22.32 0.52 -12.60
CA THR A 359 -21.14 0.36 -13.45
C THR A 359 -20.40 -0.93 -13.11
N ALA A 360 -20.23 -1.24 -11.82
CA ALA A 360 -19.63 -2.50 -11.40
C ALA A 360 -20.45 -3.73 -11.81
N LEU A 361 -21.76 -3.73 -11.56
CA LEU A 361 -22.63 -4.86 -11.93
C LEU A 361 -22.71 -5.10 -13.44
N GLN A 362 -22.53 -4.06 -14.25
CA GLN A 362 -22.48 -4.18 -15.72
C GLN A 362 -21.13 -4.68 -16.24
N ASN A 363 -20.03 -4.37 -15.54
CA ASN A 363 -18.67 -4.57 -16.07
C ASN A 363 -17.82 -5.59 -15.32
N TYR A 364 -18.27 -6.13 -14.18
CA TYR A 364 -17.44 -7.00 -13.32
C TYR A 364 -16.81 -8.17 -14.08
N ARG A 365 -17.50 -8.80 -15.03
CA ARG A 365 -16.94 -9.91 -15.83
C ARG A 365 -15.80 -9.44 -16.74
N SER A 366 -15.94 -8.27 -17.35
CA SER A 366 -14.87 -7.66 -18.16
C SER A 366 -13.67 -7.35 -17.27
N TRP A 367 -13.90 -6.77 -16.09
CA TRP A 367 -12.84 -6.49 -15.13
C TRP A 367 -12.14 -7.76 -14.64
N GLN A 368 -12.89 -8.83 -14.35
CA GLN A 368 -12.30 -10.14 -13.99
C GLN A 368 -11.39 -10.67 -15.10
N GLN A 369 -11.84 -10.60 -16.36
CA GLN A 369 -11.04 -11.04 -17.50
C GLN A 369 -9.78 -10.20 -17.68
N GLN A 370 -9.88 -8.88 -17.51
CA GLN A 370 -8.73 -7.98 -17.59
C GLN A 370 -7.73 -8.23 -16.44
N ILE A 371 -8.22 -8.44 -15.22
CA ILE A 371 -7.38 -8.81 -14.07
C ILE A 371 -6.65 -10.13 -14.34
N GLN A 372 -7.38 -11.15 -14.80
CA GLN A 372 -6.77 -12.42 -15.18
C GLN A 372 -5.73 -12.24 -16.29
N ALA A 373 -6.04 -11.45 -17.32
CA ALA A 373 -5.17 -11.25 -18.47
C ALA A 373 -3.83 -10.62 -18.10
N TRP A 374 -3.78 -9.68 -17.15
CA TRP A 374 -2.50 -9.08 -16.75
C TRP A 374 -1.73 -9.95 -15.74
N GLN A 375 -2.42 -10.74 -14.92
CA GLN A 375 -1.78 -11.67 -13.98
C GLN A 375 -1.21 -12.92 -14.67
N GLN A 376 -1.92 -13.45 -15.68
CA GLN A 376 -1.65 -14.76 -16.27
C GLN A 376 -0.21 -14.92 -16.82
N PRO A 377 0.38 -13.93 -17.54
CA PRO A 377 1.75 -14.05 -18.03
C PRO A 377 2.79 -14.28 -16.92
N ILE A 378 2.57 -13.76 -15.71
CA ILE A 378 3.43 -13.98 -14.56
C ILE A 378 3.12 -15.32 -13.90
N LEU A 379 1.83 -15.68 -13.81
CA LEU A 379 1.40 -16.95 -13.22
C LEU A 379 1.87 -18.16 -14.04
N ASP A 380 1.99 -18.04 -15.36
CA ASP A 380 2.45 -19.10 -16.26
C ASP A 380 3.97 -19.33 -16.26
N ARG A 381 4.74 -18.46 -15.61
CA ARG A 381 6.20 -18.59 -15.54
C ARG A 381 6.64 -19.70 -14.60
N ASP A 382 7.01 -20.87 -15.13
CA ASP A 382 7.49 -22.01 -14.34
C ASP A 382 8.84 -21.77 -13.64
N ASP A 383 9.61 -20.77 -14.11
CA ASP A 383 10.89 -20.37 -13.51
C ASP A 383 10.72 -19.55 -12.21
N LEU A 384 9.50 -19.06 -11.94
CA LEU A 384 9.21 -18.28 -10.73
C LEU A 384 8.61 -19.16 -9.62
N PRO A 385 9.14 -19.13 -8.38
CA PRO A 385 8.57 -19.87 -7.26
C PRO A 385 7.11 -19.50 -6.97
N SER A 386 6.30 -20.48 -6.59
CA SER A 386 4.88 -20.28 -6.27
C SER A 386 4.65 -19.27 -5.14
N SER A 387 5.45 -19.32 -4.08
CA SER A 387 5.37 -18.37 -2.95
C SER A 387 5.76 -16.95 -3.37
N PHE A 388 6.67 -16.80 -4.34
CA PHE A 388 7.03 -15.50 -4.89
C PHE A 388 5.88 -14.91 -5.69
N LYS A 389 5.26 -15.68 -6.62
CA LYS A 389 4.09 -15.21 -7.38
C LYS A 389 2.96 -14.76 -6.44
N MET A 390 2.70 -15.55 -5.40
CA MET A 390 1.71 -15.22 -4.37
C MET A 390 1.99 -13.86 -3.71
N ALA A 391 3.21 -13.69 -3.17
CA ALA A 391 3.58 -12.47 -2.46
C ALA A 391 3.68 -11.26 -3.40
N LEU A 392 4.24 -11.44 -4.60
CA LEU A 392 4.39 -10.38 -5.61
C LEU A 392 3.07 -9.66 -5.88
N PHE A 393 1.99 -10.43 -6.09
CA PHE A 393 0.66 -9.83 -6.26
C PHE A 393 0.09 -9.28 -4.96
N ASN A 394 0.18 -10.03 -3.86
CA ASN A 394 -0.45 -9.64 -2.60
C ASN A 394 0.21 -8.42 -1.92
N GLU A 395 1.50 -8.15 -2.14
CA GLU A 395 2.16 -6.91 -1.66
C GLU A 395 1.63 -5.65 -2.36
N LEU A 396 0.96 -5.75 -3.51
CA LEU A 396 0.30 -4.60 -4.16
C LEU A 396 -0.86 -4.02 -3.36
N TYR A 397 -1.32 -4.72 -2.31
CA TYR A 397 -2.42 -4.27 -1.46
C TYR A 397 -2.20 -2.86 -0.91
N ASP A 398 -0.93 -2.49 -0.68
CA ASP A 398 -0.55 -1.22 -0.08
C ASP A 398 -0.89 -0.01 -0.97
N LEU A 399 -0.94 -0.19 -2.31
CA LEU A 399 -1.44 0.85 -3.22
C LEU A 399 -2.95 1.14 -3.04
N THR A 400 -3.69 0.23 -2.40
CA THR A 400 -5.10 0.44 -2.02
C THR A 400 -5.24 0.90 -0.57
N SER A 401 -4.54 0.26 0.37
CA SER A 401 -4.75 0.46 1.82
C SER A 401 -3.63 1.20 2.55
N GLY A 402 -2.58 1.65 1.86
CA GLY A 402 -1.47 2.41 2.44
C GLY A 402 -1.80 3.89 2.68
N GLY A 403 -3.07 4.19 3.01
CA GLY A 403 -3.56 5.57 3.15
C GLY A 403 -3.56 6.37 1.84
N THR A 404 -3.68 5.68 0.70
CA THR A 404 -3.49 6.26 -0.63
C THR A 404 -4.38 7.48 -0.93
N LEU A 405 -3.80 8.50 -1.54
CA LEU A 405 -4.45 9.65 -2.12
C LEU A 405 -4.36 9.62 -3.64
N TRP A 406 -5.44 10.03 -4.29
CA TRP A 406 -5.44 10.32 -5.71
C TRP A 406 -6.42 11.44 -6.00
N SER A 407 -5.92 12.62 -6.31
CA SER A 407 -6.76 13.78 -6.61
C SER A 407 -7.38 13.68 -8.01
N ALA A 408 -8.49 14.39 -8.19
CA ALA A 408 -9.04 14.70 -9.50
C ALA A 408 -7.98 15.41 -10.37
N ALA A 409 -8.01 15.16 -11.67
CA ALA A 409 -7.09 15.81 -12.60
C ALA A 409 -7.34 17.31 -12.73
N ASP A 410 -6.27 18.03 -13.00
CA ASP A 410 -6.30 19.44 -13.40
C ASP A 410 -5.28 19.69 -14.54
N GLU A 411 -5.05 20.96 -14.87
CA GLU A 411 -4.12 21.34 -15.95
C GLU A 411 -2.66 21.06 -15.60
N ARG A 412 -2.27 21.15 -14.31
CA ARG A 412 -0.90 20.92 -13.83
C ARG A 412 -0.61 19.43 -13.75
N ASP A 413 -1.55 18.66 -13.23
CA ASP A 413 -1.43 17.23 -12.99
C ASP A 413 -2.60 16.52 -13.73
N PRO A 414 -2.45 16.20 -15.04
CA PRO A 414 -3.55 15.73 -15.90
C PRO A 414 -4.04 14.31 -15.60
N VAL A 415 -3.30 13.57 -14.77
CA VAL A 415 -3.74 12.29 -14.18
C VAL A 415 -4.07 12.43 -12.70
N GLY A 416 -4.07 13.63 -12.14
CA GLY A 416 -4.15 13.90 -10.70
C GLY A 416 -2.81 13.74 -9.98
N GLN A 417 -2.76 14.24 -8.76
CA GLN A 417 -1.67 14.00 -7.82
C GLN A 417 -1.92 12.69 -7.08
N PHE A 418 -0.86 11.90 -6.91
CA PHE A 418 -0.90 10.60 -6.24
C PHE A 418 -0.02 10.64 -4.99
N ALA A 419 -0.40 9.89 -3.96
CA ALA A 419 0.45 9.67 -2.81
C ALA A 419 0.09 8.38 -2.06
N VAL A 420 1.07 7.65 -1.53
CA VAL A 420 0.92 6.56 -0.55
C VAL A 420 1.70 6.95 0.70
N LEU A 421 1.18 6.63 1.89
CA LEU A 421 1.92 6.85 3.12
C LEU A 421 3.13 5.92 3.19
N GLU A 422 4.17 6.31 3.91
CA GLU A 422 5.19 5.38 4.35
C GLU A 422 4.57 4.25 5.20
N CYS A 423 3.74 4.62 6.18
CA CYS A 423 2.78 3.75 6.87
C CYS A 423 1.81 4.57 7.74
N PHE A 424 0.96 3.91 8.52
CA PHE A 424 0.05 4.62 9.46
C PHE A 424 0.70 5.03 10.78
N ASP A 425 1.85 4.43 11.14
CA ASP A 425 2.64 4.88 12.28
C ASP A 425 3.39 6.17 11.93
N TYR A 426 3.93 6.23 10.72
CA TYR A 426 4.69 7.34 10.15
C TYR A 426 3.92 7.88 8.96
N ARG A 427 2.89 8.70 9.23
CA ARG A 427 1.93 9.18 8.24
C ARG A 427 2.51 10.26 7.33
N TRP A 428 3.53 9.89 6.58
CA TRP A 428 4.27 10.77 5.69
C TRP A 428 4.06 10.27 4.27
N TYR A 429 3.52 11.14 3.42
CA TYR A 429 3.23 10.78 2.05
C TYR A 429 4.53 10.70 1.25
N GLU A 430 4.73 9.56 0.59
CA GLU A 430 5.78 9.36 -0.41
C GLU A 430 7.21 9.54 0.14
N SER A 431 7.53 9.14 1.38
CA SER A 431 8.89 9.19 1.95
C SER A 431 9.96 8.66 0.99
N LEU A 432 10.81 9.54 0.48
CA LEU A 432 11.61 9.34 -0.74
C LEU A 432 12.65 8.24 -0.68
N ASP A 433 13.34 8.17 0.43
CA ASP A 433 14.30 7.13 0.75
C ASP A 433 13.65 5.74 0.87
N VAL A 434 12.38 5.69 1.29
CA VAL A 434 11.57 4.46 1.30
C VAL A 434 11.17 4.06 -0.13
N ARG A 435 10.77 5.05 -0.95
CA ARG A 435 10.31 4.81 -2.33
C ARG A 435 11.38 4.28 -3.26
N LEU A 436 12.65 4.57 -2.98
CA LEU A 436 13.77 3.97 -3.69
C LEU A 436 13.57 2.44 -3.81
N TYR A 437 12.97 1.83 -2.79
CA TYR A 437 12.55 0.43 -2.81
C TYR A 437 11.06 0.24 -3.10
N GLY A 438 10.19 1.07 -2.52
CA GLY A 438 8.74 0.86 -2.55
C GLY A 438 8.05 1.15 -3.89
N SER A 439 8.63 1.96 -4.79
CA SER A 439 7.89 2.45 -5.97
C SER A 439 8.01 1.60 -7.24
N PHE A 440 8.72 0.46 -7.22
CA PHE A 440 8.87 -0.40 -8.41
C PHE A 440 7.52 -0.88 -8.97
N ALA A 441 6.60 -1.30 -8.10
CA ALA A 441 5.29 -1.74 -8.52
C ALA A 441 4.49 -0.62 -9.22
N LEU A 442 4.48 0.57 -8.63
CA LEU A 442 3.78 1.74 -9.18
C LEU A 442 4.38 2.14 -10.53
N LEU A 443 5.72 2.16 -10.64
CA LEU A 443 6.41 2.44 -11.89
C LEU A 443 6.06 1.44 -12.99
N MET A 444 6.11 0.15 -12.68
CA MET A 444 5.95 -0.93 -13.67
C MET A 444 4.50 -1.08 -14.14
N LEU A 445 3.53 -0.75 -13.29
CA LEU A 445 2.11 -1.02 -13.55
C LEU A 445 1.26 0.25 -13.74
N TRP A 446 1.66 1.41 -13.22
CA TRP A 446 0.93 2.69 -13.33
C TRP A 446 1.92 3.85 -13.50
N SER A 447 2.73 3.77 -14.54
CA SER A 447 3.88 4.64 -14.77
C SER A 447 3.57 6.15 -14.72
N LYS A 448 2.38 6.58 -15.14
CA LYS A 448 1.99 8.02 -15.07
C LYS A 448 1.77 8.51 -13.64
N LEU A 449 1.34 7.63 -12.71
CA LEU A 449 1.21 7.99 -11.29
C LEU A 449 2.57 8.15 -10.64
N GLU A 450 3.48 7.21 -10.87
CA GLU A 450 4.87 7.33 -10.38
C GLU A 450 5.51 8.64 -10.86
N LYS A 451 5.39 8.93 -12.16
CA LYS A 451 5.93 10.17 -12.72
C LYS A 451 5.22 11.44 -12.22
N SER A 452 3.97 11.33 -11.74
CA SER A 452 3.27 12.42 -11.05
C SER A 452 3.92 12.69 -9.68
N VAL A 453 4.24 11.62 -8.94
CA VAL A 453 4.96 11.70 -7.65
C VAL A 453 6.35 12.33 -7.85
N ILE A 454 7.13 11.88 -8.82
CA ILE A 454 8.47 12.45 -9.08
C ILE A 454 8.41 13.94 -9.44
N ARG A 455 7.42 14.37 -10.24
CA ARG A 455 7.21 15.80 -10.52
C ARG A 455 6.87 16.58 -9.25
N ALA A 456 6.10 16.02 -8.32
CA ALA A 456 5.83 16.67 -7.04
C ALA A 456 7.11 16.90 -6.23
N PHE A 457 8.03 15.93 -6.17
CA PHE A 457 9.36 16.12 -5.58
C PHE A 457 10.17 17.20 -6.28
N ALA A 458 10.20 17.19 -7.61
CA ALA A 458 10.91 18.20 -8.39
C ALA A 458 10.46 19.63 -8.01
N ARG A 459 9.15 19.85 -7.89
CA ARG A 459 8.55 21.14 -7.51
C ARG A 459 8.84 21.54 -6.07
N ALA A 460 9.01 20.56 -5.18
CA ALA A 460 9.24 20.79 -3.75
C ALA A 460 10.72 21.10 -3.40
N ILE A 461 11.67 20.70 -4.25
CA ILE A 461 13.12 20.90 -4.01
C ILE A 461 13.48 22.39 -3.88
N GLU A 462 12.96 23.24 -4.78
CA GLU A 462 13.27 24.68 -4.75
C GLU A 462 12.59 25.44 -3.59
N GLN A 463 11.55 24.86 -2.98
CA GLN A 463 10.75 25.51 -1.95
C GLN A 463 11.50 25.68 -0.63
N ARG A 464 11.09 26.70 0.13
CA ARG A 464 11.59 27.03 1.46
C ARG A 464 10.44 27.18 2.44
N ASP A 465 10.63 26.69 3.67
CA ASP A 465 9.73 26.91 4.79
C ASP A 465 10.55 27.23 6.05
N ASP A 466 10.40 28.47 6.52
CA ASP A 466 11.13 29.02 7.67
C ASP A 466 10.54 28.62 9.04
N ARG A 467 9.40 27.89 9.06
CA ARG A 467 8.88 27.34 10.32
C ARG A 467 9.93 26.42 10.93
N THR A 468 10.09 26.50 12.25
CA THR A 468 11.04 25.66 12.99
C THR A 468 10.35 24.50 13.69
N ARG A 469 11.09 23.41 13.88
CA ARG A 469 10.60 22.17 14.49
C ARG A 469 11.65 21.60 15.44
N VAL A 470 11.17 20.89 16.45
CA VAL A 470 12.03 20.09 17.33
C VAL A 470 12.42 18.79 16.62
N ILE A 471 13.57 18.24 16.95
CA ILE A 471 14.11 17.01 16.38
C ILE A 471 13.90 15.84 17.35
N GLY A 472 13.03 14.93 16.95
CA GLY A 472 12.55 13.79 17.74
C GLY A 472 13.65 12.85 18.23
N TYR A 473 14.68 12.62 17.43
CA TYR A 473 15.80 11.74 17.76
C TYR A 473 16.44 12.08 19.12
N TYR A 474 16.61 13.37 19.43
CA TYR A 474 17.22 13.78 20.71
C TYR A 474 16.36 13.40 21.92
N TYR A 475 15.03 13.36 21.78
CA TYR A 475 14.13 12.89 22.83
C TYR A 475 14.36 11.41 23.14
N THR A 476 14.55 10.57 22.12
CA THR A 476 14.85 9.14 22.30
C THR A 476 16.16 8.90 23.06
N GLN A 477 17.10 9.85 22.96
CA GLN A 477 18.38 9.82 23.64
C GLN A 477 18.34 10.47 25.03
N GLY A 478 17.20 11.04 25.45
CA GLY A 478 17.06 11.81 26.69
C GLY A 478 17.88 13.12 26.68
N LEU A 479 18.13 13.68 25.50
CA LEU A 479 18.91 14.90 25.29
C LEU A 479 17.99 16.10 25.01
N GLU A 480 18.52 17.31 25.21
CA GLU A 480 17.85 18.53 24.78
C GLU A 480 17.78 18.58 23.24
N SER A 481 16.57 18.75 22.71
CA SER A 481 16.34 18.81 21.27
C SER A 481 16.75 20.17 20.71
N PRO A 482 17.58 20.22 19.65
CA PRO A 482 17.74 21.45 18.88
C PRO A 482 16.45 21.78 18.14
N THR A 483 16.37 23.00 17.61
CA THR A 483 15.38 23.39 16.60
C THR A 483 16.04 23.44 15.22
N ALA A 484 15.32 22.97 14.22
CA ALA A 484 15.73 23.00 12.82
C ALA A 484 14.68 23.70 11.96
N LEU A 485 15.08 24.21 10.79
CA LEU A 485 14.15 24.68 9.77
C LEU A 485 13.36 23.48 9.22
N ARG A 486 12.09 23.69 8.87
CA ARG A 486 11.28 22.64 8.26
C ARG A 486 11.82 22.27 6.87
N LYS A 487 12.05 23.26 6.01
CA LYS A 487 12.49 23.02 4.62
C LYS A 487 13.46 24.09 4.15
N VAL A 488 14.65 23.67 3.76
CA VAL A 488 15.68 24.50 3.13
C VAL A 488 15.56 24.40 1.60
N ALA A 489 15.64 25.53 0.89
CA ALA A 489 15.66 25.53 -0.57
C ALA A 489 16.88 24.77 -1.12
N GLY A 490 16.64 23.90 -2.09
CA GLY A 490 17.65 23.01 -2.68
C GLY A 490 17.85 21.69 -1.92
N ALA A 491 17.50 21.59 -0.65
CA ALA A 491 17.42 20.31 0.04
C ALA A 491 16.24 19.50 -0.53
N THR A 492 16.46 18.24 -0.89
CA THR A 492 15.35 17.34 -1.26
C THR A 492 14.49 17.07 -0.03
N PRO A 493 13.16 17.24 -0.11
CA PRO A 493 12.31 16.88 1.02
C PRO A 493 12.30 15.36 1.22
N HIS A 494 12.16 14.94 2.47
CA HIS A 494 11.94 13.56 2.87
C HIS A 494 10.60 13.07 2.33
N ASP A 495 9.52 13.79 2.66
CA ASP A 495 8.14 13.42 2.34
C ASP A 495 7.37 14.59 1.71
N LEU A 496 6.26 14.26 1.05
CA LEU A 496 5.30 15.19 0.45
C LEU A 496 4.20 15.62 1.42
N GLY A 497 4.45 15.60 2.74
CA GLY A 497 3.52 16.08 3.76
C GLY A 497 2.73 14.96 4.44
N ALA A 498 1.67 15.36 5.17
CA ALA A 498 0.87 14.46 6.01
C ALA A 498 -0.62 14.83 5.99
N PRO A 499 -1.52 13.91 6.41
CA PRO A 499 -2.97 14.12 6.33
C PRO A 499 -3.50 15.30 7.17
N ASN A 500 -2.79 15.72 8.24
CA ASN A 500 -3.23 16.83 9.08
C ASN A 500 -2.77 18.22 8.58
N GLU A 501 -2.12 18.32 7.41
CA GLU A 501 -1.61 19.58 6.85
C GLU A 501 -2.09 19.81 5.40
N HIS A 502 -1.16 20.02 4.46
CA HIS A 502 -1.45 20.24 3.04
C HIS A 502 -0.57 19.30 2.23
N PRO A 503 -1.00 18.05 1.98
CA PRO A 503 -0.26 17.10 1.15
C PRO A 503 0.20 17.73 -0.18
N TRP A 504 1.35 17.30 -0.66
CA TRP A 504 2.13 17.82 -1.80
C TRP A 504 2.72 19.22 -1.65
N GLU A 505 2.15 20.10 -0.82
CA GLU A 505 2.59 21.49 -0.70
C GLU A 505 3.38 21.74 0.62
N ALA A 506 2.91 21.21 1.76
CA ALA A 506 3.58 21.28 3.05
C ALA A 506 4.51 20.07 3.28
N THR A 507 5.62 20.02 2.53
CA THR A 507 6.62 18.93 2.57
C THR A 507 7.45 18.88 3.86
N ASN A 508 8.24 17.82 4.04
CA ASN A 508 9.04 17.57 5.26
C ASN A 508 8.19 17.57 6.53
N TYR A 509 7.14 16.74 6.56
CA TYR A 509 6.33 16.56 7.75
C TYR A 509 7.08 15.82 8.85
N THR A 510 7.90 14.82 8.52
CA THR A 510 8.71 14.20 9.57
C THR A 510 9.57 15.24 10.28
N SER A 511 9.74 15.04 11.58
CA SER A 511 10.68 15.79 12.41
C SER A 511 11.43 14.86 13.34
N TYR A 512 11.49 13.57 13.00
CA TYR A 512 12.30 12.62 13.77
C TYR A 512 13.78 12.96 13.65
N GLN A 513 14.25 13.23 12.42
CA GLN A 513 15.56 13.81 12.11
C GLN A 513 15.43 15.14 11.38
N ASP A 514 16.51 15.94 11.35
CA ASP A 514 16.61 17.07 10.42
C ASP A 514 16.93 16.56 9.01
N CYS A 515 15.88 16.34 8.23
CA CYS A 515 15.98 15.77 6.88
C CYS A 515 16.66 16.72 5.88
N ASN A 516 16.80 18.01 6.19
CA ASN A 516 17.58 18.91 5.34
C ASN A 516 19.07 18.55 5.32
N LEU A 517 19.53 17.76 6.29
CA LEU A 517 20.92 17.34 6.42
C LEU A 517 21.17 15.93 5.85
N TRP A 518 20.14 15.25 5.35
CA TRP A 518 20.28 13.87 4.89
C TRP A 518 21.10 13.75 3.61
N LYS A 519 21.90 12.68 3.52
CA LYS A 519 22.90 12.49 2.44
C LYS A 519 22.42 11.60 1.29
N ASP A 520 21.31 10.90 1.46
CA ASP A 520 20.72 9.98 0.48
C ASP A 520 19.62 10.63 -0.37
N LEU A 521 18.71 11.42 0.21
CA LEU A 521 17.52 11.97 -0.45
C LEU A 521 17.79 12.64 -1.82
N SER A 522 18.84 13.46 -1.94
CA SER A 522 19.22 14.07 -3.22
C SER A 522 19.58 13.03 -4.28
N CYS A 523 20.33 11.99 -3.88
CA CYS A 523 20.71 10.89 -4.76
C CYS A 523 19.48 10.06 -5.14
N ASP A 524 18.61 9.76 -4.17
CA ASP A 524 17.42 8.93 -4.36
C ASP A 524 16.44 9.57 -5.35
N PHE A 525 16.27 10.90 -5.28
CA PHE A 525 15.48 11.64 -6.27
C PHE A 525 16.06 11.50 -7.67
N VAL A 526 17.36 11.77 -7.86
CA VAL A 526 18.00 11.73 -9.19
C VAL A 526 17.98 10.32 -9.78
N LEU A 527 18.24 9.32 -8.96
CA LEU A 527 18.18 7.91 -9.36
C LEU A 527 16.76 7.51 -9.78
N GLN A 528 15.73 7.94 -9.05
CA GLN A 528 14.33 7.65 -9.42
C GLN A 528 13.91 8.41 -10.69
N VAL A 529 14.30 9.67 -10.88
CA VAL A 529 14.06 10.40 -12.15
C VAL A 529 14.59 9.63 -13.35
N TYR A 530 15.84 9.16 -13.28
CA TYR A 530 16.45 8.42 -14.39
C TYR A 530 15.87 7.01 -14.52
N ARG A 531 15.58 6.33 -13.40
CA ARG A 531 14.88 5.05 -13.38
C ARG A 531 13.56 5.11 -14.12
N ASP A 532 12.76 6.10 -13.83
CA ASP A 532 11.42 6.18 -14.37
C ASP A 532 11.43 6.53 -15.86
N PHE A 533 12.44 7.27 -16.31
CA PHE A 533 12.70 7.47 -17.73
C PHE A 533 13.11 6.17 -18.42
N VAL A 534 14.17 5.50 -17.94
CA VAL A 534 14.75 4.32 -18.59
C VAL A 534 13.79 3.14 -18.58
N LEU A 535 13.22 2.80 -17.43
CA LEU A 535 12.36 1.62 -17.25
C LEU A 535 10.96 1.79 -17.83
N THR A 536 10.61 2.98 -18.34
CA THR A 536 9.39 3.21 -19.14
C THR A 536 9.67 3.39 -20.62
N GLY A 537 10.83 2.91 -21.08
CA GLY A 537 11.21 2.85 -22.50
C GLY A 537 12.09 4.00 -22.99
N GLY A 538 12.50 4.92 -22.12
CA GLY A 538 13.43 6.01 -22.47
C GLY A 538 12.84 7.04 -23.44
N THR A 539 11.52 7.25 -23.39
CA THR A 539 10.80 8.14 -24.33
C THR A 539 10.13 9.34 -23.68
N ASP A 540 10.09 9.43 -22.34
CA ASP A 540 9.42 10.53 -21.63
C ASP A 540 10.39 11.68 -21.36
N TRP A 541 10.70 12.42 -22.43
CA TRP A 541 11.66 13.51 -22.35
C TRP A 541 11.14 14.70 -21.55
N GLU A 542 9.82 14.90 -21.54
CA GLU A 542 9.14 15.90 -20.73
C GLU A 542 9.44 15.70 -19.24
N LEU A 543 9.40 14.46 -18.72
CA LEU A 543 9.79 14.17 -17.33
C LEU A 543 11.20 14.68 -17.01
N LEU A 544 12.18 14.40 -17.89
CA LEU A 544 13.56 14.81 -17.67
C LEU A 544 13.69 16.34 -17.65
N TRP A 545 12.97 17.04 -18.53
CA TRP A 545 12.94 18.50 -18.55
C TRP A 545 12.29 19.08 -17.30
N ASP A 546 11.13 18.56 -16.91
CA ASP A 546 10.40 18.98 -15.71
C ASP A 546 11.27 18.83 -14.44
N CYS A 547 12.18 17.84 -14.43
CA CYS A 547 13.02 17.54 -13.28
C CYS A 547 14.44 18.15 -13.35
N TRP A 548 14.89 18.65 -14.50
CA TRP A 548 16.31 19.01 -14.70
C TRP A 548 16.80 20.06 -13.70
N SER A 549 16.05 21.16 -13.51
CA SER A 549 16.42 22.20 -12.54
C SER A 549 16.53 21.64 -11.12
N ALA A 550 15.60 20.77 -10.73
CA ALA A 550 15.59 20.15 -9.41
C ALA A 550 16.77 19.16 -9.22
N VAL A 551 17.11 18.38 -10.26
CA VAL A 551 18.29 17.49 -10.27
C VAL A 551 19.56 18.29 -10.01
N VAL A 552 19.74 19.42 -10.71
CA VAL A 552 20.94 20.25 -10.55
C VAL A 552 20.99 20.91 -9.19
N GLN A 553 19.87 21.49 -8.75
CA GLN A 553 19.79 22.19 -7.48
C GLN A 553 20.07 21.25 -6.30
N THR A 554 19.49 20.05 -6.31
CA THR A 554 19.65 19.12 -5.19
C THR A 554 21.04 18.51 -5.09
N LEU A 555 21.67 18.13 -6.21
CA LEU A 555 23.06 17.64 -6.19
C LEU A 555 24.05 18.74 -5.79
N THR A 556 23.79 19.98 -6.22
CA THR A 556 24.59 21.14 -5.81
C THR A 556 24.46 21.40 -4.32
N TYR A 557 23.25 21.27 -3.77
CA TYR A 557 23.01 21.39 -2.33
C TYR A 557 23.74 20.27 -1.56
N LEU A 558 23.59 19.01 -1.97
CA LEU A 558 24.26 17.88 -1.34
C LEU A 558 25.79 18.02 -1.39
N LYS A 559 26.34 18.55 -2.49
CA LYS A 559 27.79 18.79 -2.62
C LYS A 559 28.35 19.77 -1.58
N THR A 560 27.51 20.60 -0.94
CA THR A 560 27.96 21.49 0.16
C THR A 560 28.37 20.73 1.42
N PHE A 561 27.99 19.47 1.54
CA PHE A 561 28.40 18.59 2.63
C PHE A 561 29.70 17.80 2.34
N ASP A 562 30.38 18.05 1.22
CA ASP A 562 31.77 17.61 1.01
C ASP A 562 32.70 18.66 1.65
N LEU A 563 33.05 18.42 2.91
CA LEU A 563 33.76 19.32 3.79
C LEU A 563 35.29 19.19 3.69
N ASP A 564 35.79 18.05 3.24
CA ASP A 564 37.22 17.81 2.99
C ASP A 564 37.65 17.99 1.52
N GLU A 565 36.70 18.35 0.64
CA GLU A 565 36.85 18.62 -0.80
C GLU A 565 37.33 17.42 -1.63
N ASP A 566 37.19 16.20 -1.10
CA ASP A 566 37.58 14.96 -1.77
C ASP A 566 36.61 14.54 -2.90
N GLY A 567 35.48 15.24 -3.03
CA GLY A 567 34.45 15.01 -4.03
C GLY A 567 33.18 14.33 -3.49
N ILE A 568 33.21 13.75 -2.30
CA ILE A 568 32.13 12.95 -1.72
C ILE A 568 31.54 13.64 -0.48
N PRO A 569 30.21 13.88 -0.44
CA PRO A 569 29.53 14.35 0.77
C PRO A 569 29.76 13.44 1.98
N GLU A 570 30.14 13.99 3.13
CA GLU A 570 30.36 13.19 4.34
C GLU A 570 29.13 13.09 5.25
N ASN A 571 28.87 11.88 5.75
CA ASN A 571 28.00 11.67 6.90
C ASN A 571 28.61 12.33 8.14
N SER A 572 27.76 12.96 8.94
CA SER A 572 28.17 13.92 9.98
C SER A 572 28.49 13.30 11.34
N GLY A 573 28.39 11.97 11.49
CA GLY A 573 28.39 11.31 12.79
C GLY A 573 27.01 11.31 13.46
N ALA A 574 25.96 11.56 12.69
CA ALA A 574 24.55 11.50 13.07
C ALA A 574 23.80 10.55 12.12
N PRO A 575 22.55 10.15 12.44
CA PRO A 575 21.70 9.45 11.49
C PRO A 575 21.14 10.46 10.46
N ASP A 576 21.89 10.67 9.39
CA ASP A 576 21.56 11.61 8.32
C ASP A 576 21.26 10.88 6.99
N GLN A 577 20.46 9.82 7.09
CA GLN A 577 20.01 8.93 6.00
C GLN A 577 18.90 7.98 6.51
N THR A 578 18.28 7.19 5.61
CA THR A 578 17.13 6.29 5.86
C THR A 578 17.26 5.36 7.08
N PHE A 579 18.47 4.90 7.41
CA PHE A 579 18.75 4.23 8.68
C PHE A 579 18.88 5.27 9.80
N ASP A 580 17.78 5.96 10.06
CA ASP A 580 17.64 7.18 10.87
C ASP A 580 17.91 7.01 12.38
N ASP A 581 18.31 5.81 12.80
CA ASP A 581 18.74 5.47 14.15
C ASP A 581 20.19 4.92 14.17
N TRP A 582 20.84 4.86 13.01
CA TRP A 582 22.20 4.36 12.80
C TRP A 582 23.14 5.49 12.34
N ARG A 583 24.09 5.84 13.21
CA ARG A 583 25.07 6.91 12.93
C ARG A 583 26.15 6.42 11.96
N LEU A 584 26.37 7.21 10.91
CA LEU A 584 27.48 7.06 9.97
C LEU A 584 28.41 8.27 10.05
N GLN A 585 29.70 8.09 9.81
CA GLN A 585 30.69 9.17 9.91
C GLN A 585 31.72 9.16 8.77
N GLY A 586 31.91 10.31 8.14
CA GLY A 586 32.77 10.45 6.96
C GLY A 586 32.09 9.93 5.70
N VAL A 587 32.87 9.48 4.73
CA VAL A 587 32.35 8.77 3.55
C VAL A 587 31.83 7.40 4.01
N SER A 588 30.55 7.10 3.73
CA SER A 588 29.92 5.80 3.97
C SER A 588 29.75 4.99 2.69
N ALA A 589 29.65 3.66 2.82
CA ALA A 589 29.39 2.80 1.67
C ALA A 589 28.03 3.08 1.03
N TYR A 590 26.99 3.26 1.86
CA TYR A 590 25.62 3.55 1.41
C TYR A 590 25.53 4.91 0.70
N CYS A 591 25.72 6.04 1.41
CA CYS A 591 25.53 7.36 0.83
C CYS A 591 26.59 7.71 -0.23
N GLY A 592 27.84 7.29 -0.03
CA GLY A 592 28.90 7.51 -1.03
C GLY A 592 28.64 6.73 -2.33
N GLY A 593 28.09 5.52 -2.23
CA GLY A 593 27.73 4.73 -3.41
C GLY A 593 26.54 5.35 -4.16
N LEU A 594 25.52 5.79 -3.43
CA LEU A 594 24.38 6.53 -3.99
C LEU A 594 24.82 7.81 -4.70
N TRP A 595 25.76 8.57 -4.11
CA TRP A 595 26.33 9.77 -4.71
C TRP A 595 26.98 9.50 -6.08
N LEU A 596 27.83 8.47 -6.17
CA LEU A 596 28.47 8.10 -7.43
C LEU A 596 27.44 7.71 -8.49
N ALA A 597 26.43 6.91 -8.11
CA ALA A 597 25.38 6.46 -9.03
C ALA A 597 24.48 7.62 -9.48
N ALA A 598 24.15 8.55 -8.59
CA ALA A 598 23.36 9.73 -8.90
C ALA A 598 24.10 10.69 -9.83
N LEU A 599 25.41 10.85 -9.69
CA LEU A 599 26.23 11.62 -10.64
C LEU A 599 26.24 10.98 -12.03
N GLU A 600 26.41 9.65 -12.13
CA GLU A 600 26.30 8.92 -13.40
C GLU A 600 24.91 9.12 -14.03
N ALA A 601 23.85 9.01 -13.24
CA ALA A 601 22.47 9.22 -13.69
C ALA A 601 22.23 10.66 -14.16
N ALA A 602 22.66 11.68 -13.42
CA ALA A 602 22.54 13.09 -13.80
C ALA A 602 23.30 13.41 -15.08
N ILE A 603 24.50 12.84 -15.26
CA ILE A 603 25.28 12.96 -16.50
C ILE A 603 24.54 12.30 -17.66
N ALA A 604 23.94 11.13 -17.45
CA ALA A 604 23.15 10.45 -18.46
C ALA A 604 21.89 11.25 -18.84
N ILE A 605 21.17 11.81 -17.86
CA ILE A 605 20.04 12.73 -18.10
C ILE A 605 20.49 13.91 -18.97
N GLY A 606 21.54 14.63 -18.58
CA GLY A 606 21.99 15.81 -19.34
C GLY A 606 22.45 15.45 -20.76
N LYS A 607 23.15 14.32 -20.96
CA LYS A 607 23.50 13.82 -22.29
C LYS A 607 22.27 13.48 -23.12
N THR A 608 21.28 12.82 -22.51
CA THR A 608 19.98 12.57 -23.15
C THR A 608 19.39 13.89 -23.59
N LEU A 609 19.18 14.86 -22.68
CA LEU A 609 18.63 16.18 -22.99
C LEU A 609 19.37 16.94 -24.11
N LEU A 610 20.69 16.79 -24.25
CA LEU A 610 21.46 17.37 -25.37
C LEU A 610 21.21 16.68 -26.71
N SER A 611 20.85 15.40 -26.69
CA SER A 611 20.51 14.61 -27.88
C SER A 611 19.04 14.75 -28.30
N TYR A 612 18.33 15.75 -27.75
CA TYR A 612 16.91 15.95 -27.97
C TYR A 612 16.57 16.13 -29.46
N PRO A 613 15.58 15.42 -30.01
CA PRO A 613 15.24 15.54 -31.43
C PRO A 613 14.63 16.91 -31.77
N GLU A 614 15.23 17.64 -32.73
CA GLU A 614 14.73 18.97 -33.16
C GLU A 614 13.24 18.95 -33.58
N ASN A 615 12.78 17.82 -34.13
CA ASN A 615 11.41 17.62 -34.63
C ASN A 615 10.40 17.15 -33.55
N HIS A 616 10.79 16.97 -32.29
CA HIS A 616 9.86 16.54 -31.24
C HIS A 616 8.92 17.69 -30.82
N PRO A 617 7.63 17.46 -30.54
CA PRO A 617 6.67 18.54 -30.20
C PRO A 617 7.12 19.45 -29.05
N ALA A 618 7.81 18.89 -28.04
CA ALA A 618 8.36 19.66 -26.93
C ALA A 618 9.65 20.45 -27.26
N SER A 619 10.19 20.39 -28.49
CA SER A 619 11.35 21.22 -28.91
C SER A 619 11.08 22.73 -28.81
N LYS A 620 9.80 23.12 -28.88
CA LYS A 620 9.35 24.50 -28.66
C LYS A 620 9.42 24.93 -27.18
N ILE A 621 9.27 23.99 -26.24
CA ILE A 621 9.47 24.25 -24.80
C ILE A 621 10.94 24.58 -24.56
N LEU A 622 11.84 23.89 -25.25
CA LEU A 622 13.30 24.08 -25.15
C LEU A 622 13.77 25.39 -25.73
N ALA A 623 13.16 25.81 -26.84
CA ALA A 623 13.44 27.10 -27.47
C ALA A 623 12.92 28.30 -26.65
N ALA A 624 12.03 28.07 -25.68
CA ALA A 624 11.31 29.13 -24.95
C ALA A 624 11.74 29.27 -23.47
N ALA A 625 12.66 28.45 -22.97
CA ALA A 625 13.00 28.41 -21.54
C ALA A 625 14.36 29.09 -21.24
N PRO A 626 14.38 30.35 -20.77
CA PRO A 626 15.62 31.08 -20.50
C PRO A 626 16.33 30.70 -19.19
N ASP A 627 15.69 29.97 -18.27
CA ASP A 627 16.13 29.83 -16.87
C ASP A 627 16.60 28.41 -16.44
N TYR A 628 16.76 27.46 -17.38
CA TYR A 628 17.32 26.14 -17.03
C TYR A 628 18.82 26.23 -16.72
N PRO A 629 19.34 25.46 -15.76
CA PRO A 629 20.77 25.30 -15.58
C PRO A 629 21.43 24.84 -16.89
N PRO A 630 22.52 25.50 -17.32
CA PRO A 630 23.10 25.25 -18.63
C PRO A 630 23.71 23.84 -18.67
N ILE A 631 23.17 22.99 -19.55
CA ILE A 631 23.45 21.55 -19.52
C ILE A 631 24.94 21.24 -19.76
N PRO A 632 25.63 21.79 -20.78
CA PRO A 632 27.04 21.47 -21.03
C PRO A 632 27.95 21.78 -19.83
N GLU A 633 27.81 22.96 -19.24
CA GLU A 633 28.59 23.41 -18.09
C GLU A 633 28.28 22.58 -16.84
N THR A 634 27.01 22.21 -16.66
CA THR A 634 26.59 21.33 -15.56
C THR A 634 27.19 19.92 -15.71
N LEU A 635 27.22 19.38 -16.94
CA LEU A 635 27.85 18.09 -17.22
C LEU A 635 29.35 18.10 -16.89
N ASP A 636 30.06 19.17 -17.24
CA ASP A 636 31.49 19.33 -16.90
C ASP A 636 31.70 19.32 -15.38
N VAL A 637 30.83 19.99 -14.63
CA VAL A 637 30.87 20.02 -13.15
C VAL A 637 30.63 18.62 -12.57
N PHE A 638 29.56 17.93 -12.97
CA PHE A 638 29.24 16.59 -12.47
C PHE A 638 30.30 15.56 -12.86
N GLN A 639 30.83 15.63 -14.07
CA GLN A 639 31.92 14.77 -14.52
C GLN A 639 33.18 15.00 -13.68
N SER A 640 33.49 16.26 -13.33
CA SER A 640 34.61 16.59 -12.45
C SER A 640 34.43 16.00 -11.04
N TRP A 641 33.25 16.15 -10.44
CA TRP A 641 32.94 15.57 -9.13
C TRP A 641 33.04 14.04 -9.16
N LEU A 642 32.45 13.39 -10.15
CA LEU A 642 32.46 11.94 -10.31
C LEU A 642 33.89 11.39 -10.48
N THR A 643 34.69 12.04 -11.34
CA THR A 643 36.07 11.63 -11.62
C THR A 643 36.94 11.68 -10.36
N ARG A 644 36.71 12.67 -9.48
CA ARG A 644 37.41 12.79 -8.20
C ARG A 644 36.92 11.77 -7.18
N SER A 645 35.60 11.63 -7.05
CA SER A 645 34.94 10.82 -6.02
C SER A 645 35.23 9.32 -6.16
N ARG A 646 35.19 8.80 -7.39
CA ARG A 646 35.26 7.36 -7.68
C ARG A 646 36.51 6.66 -7.09
N PRO A 647 37.75 7.13 -7.32
CA PRO A 647 38.93 6.50 -6.71
C PRO A 647 38.93 6.64 -5.18
N ILE A 648 38.43 7.75 -4.63
CA ILE A 648 38.40 8.01 -3.18
C ILE A 648 37.44 7.05 -2.46
N TYR A 649 36.26 6.79 -3.03
CA TYR A 649 35.31 5.81 -2.50
C TYR A 649 35.95 4.42 -2.39
N GLN A 650 36.63 3.99 -3.45
CA GLN A 650 37.34 2.71 -3.46
C GLN A 650 38.45 2.67 -2.42
N GLU A 651 39.30 3.70 -2.35
CA GLU A 651 40.44 3.78 -1.43
C GLU A 651 39.99 3.78 0.04
N LYS A 652 38.99 4.60 0.38
CA LYS A 652 38.53 4.77 1.78
C LYS A 652 37.82 3.53 2.31
N LEU A 653 37.07 2.81 1.47
CA LEU A 653 36.09 1.83 1.96
C LEU A 653 36.41 0.37 1.63
N TRP A 654 37.06 0.06 0.51
CA TRP A 654 37.34 -1.33 0.17
C TRP A 654 38.37 -1.94 1.12
N ASN A 655 38.00 -3.01 1.83
CA ASN A 655 38.89 -3.67 2.80
C ASN A 655 39.49 -5.00 2.29
N GLY A 656 39.23 -5.37 1.04
CA GLY A 656 39.63 -6.65 0.44
C GLY A 656 38.55 -7.74 0.43
N GLN A 657 37.44 -7.53 1.15
CA GLN A 657 36.31 -8.47 1.21
C GLN A 657 34.95 -7.80 1.03
N TYR A 658 34.77 -6.62 1.60
CA TYR A 658 33.55 -5.83 1.53
C TYR A 658 33.89 -4.34 1.66
N TYR A 659 32.89 -3.49 1.46
CA TYR A 659 33.02 -2.05 1.69
C TYR A 659 32.71 -1.79 3.17
N ARG A 660 33.64 -1.12 3.87
CA ARG A 660 33.46 -0.68 5.26
C ARG A 660 32.17 0.12 5.38
N LEU A 661 31.50 0.02 6.54
CA LEU A 661 30.30 0.80 6.85
C LEU A 661 30.51 2.29 6.51
N ASP A 662 31.60 2.83 7.05
CA ASP A 662 32.10 4.16 6.75
C ASP A 662 33.62 4.26 7.00
N SER A 663 34.17 5.45 6.76
CA SER A 663 35.60 5.74 6.82
C SER A 663 36.11 6.27 8.17
N LYS A 664 35.22 6.68 9.10
CA LYS A 664 35.65 7.34 10.36
C LYS A 664 35.13 6.69 11.64
N SER A 665 34.11 5.83 11.60
CA SER A 665 33.60 5.12 12.80
C SER A 665 34.54 4.03 13.31
N GLY A 666 35.34 3.43 12.43
CA GLY A 666 36.16 2.26 12.73
C GLY A 666 35.36 0.95 12.83
N SER A 667 34.08 0.95 12.48
CA SER A 667 33.23 -0.24 12.51
C SER A 667 33.71 -1.32 11.53
N ASP A 668 33.62 -2.57 11.94
CA ASP A 668 33.84 -3.75 11.10
C ASP A 668 32.53 -4.38 10.63
N VAL A 669 31.38 -3.71 10.84
CA VAL A 669 30.07 -4.20 10.41
C VAL A 669 29.98 -4.33 8.89
N VAL A 670 29.44 -5.46 8.45
CA VAL A 670 28.95 -5.71 7.10
C VAL A 670 27.52 -5.20 7.04
N MET A 671 27.29 -4.11 6.32
CA MET A 671 25.94 -3.58 6.10
C MET A 671 25.29 -4.30 4.91
N ALA A 672 24.04 -4.73 5.07
CA ALA A 672 23.29 -5.45 4.03
C ALA A 672 23.11 -4.61 2.76
N ASP A 673 22.99 -3.30 2.93
CA ASP A 673 22.70 -2.35 1.85
C ASP A 673 23.91 -1.52 1.40
N GLN A 674 25.13 -1.95 1.75
CA GLN A 674 26.37 -1.19 1.51
C GLN A 674 26.63 -0.86 0.03
N LEU A 675 25.96 -1.54 -0.92
CA LEU A 675 26.13 -1.37 -2.37
C LEU A 675 24.83 -0.97 -3.09
N CYS A 676 23.90 -0.30 -2.40
CA CYS A 676 22.66 0.21 -3.02
C CYS A 676 22.91 1.03 -4.30
N GLY A 677 23.87 1.96 -4.27
CA GLY A 677 24.23 2.74 -5.46
C GLY A 677 24.72 1.88 -6.64
N GLN A 678 25.42 0.77 -6.37
CA GLN A 678 25.89 -0.15 -7.41
C GLN A 678 24.75 -1.00 -7.98
N PHE A 679 23.80 -1.41 -7.15
CA PHE A 679 22.55 -2.02 -7.61
C PHE A 679 21.82 -1.09 -8.60
N TYR A 680 21.64 0.17 -8.21
CA TYR A 680 20.98 1.17 -9.05
C TYR A 680 21.76 1.51 -10.31
N ALA A 681 23.08 1.68 -10.25
CA ALA A 681 23.90 1.93 -11.44
C ALA A 681 23.68 0.84 -12.51
N ARG A 682 23.70 -0.44 -12.11
CA ARG A 682 23.44 -1.55 -13.03
C ARG A 682 22.00 -1.61 -13.50
N LEU A 683 21.05 -1.34 -12.60
CA LEU A 683 19.62 -1.36 -12.93
C LEU A 683 19.30 -0.37 -14.06
N LEU A 684 20.02 0.75 -14.07
CA LEU A 684 19.83 1.84 -15.02
C LEU A 684 20.76 1.78 -16.24
N GLY A 685 21.55 0.70 -16.39
CA GLY A 685 22.52 0.56 -17.48
C GLY A 685 23.66 1.59 -17.43
N LEU A 686 23.93 2.17 -16.26
CA LEU A 686 25.02 3.11 -16.01
C LEU A 686 26.35 2.36 -15.77
N PRO A 687 27.51 3.03 -15.90
CA PRO A 687 28.79 2.43 -15.55
C PRO A 687 28.82 1.96 -14.09
N ASP A 688 29.36 0.76 -13.86
CA ASP A 688 29.57 0.23 -12.50
C ASP A 688 30.37 1.24 -11.67
N ILE A 689 29.91 1.55 -10.45
CA ILE A 689 30.57 2.50 -9.54
C ILE A 689 31.77 1.88 -8.82
N VAL A 690 31.79 0.55 -8.71
CA VAL A 690 32.87 -0.25 -8.12
C VAL A 690 33.30 -1.38 -9.06
N PRO A 691 34.51 -1.94 -8.91
CA PRO A 691 34.92 -3.09 -9.71
C PRO A 691 33.99 -4.30 -9.49
N GLN A 692 33.67 -5.02 -10.57
CA GLN A 692 32.67 -6.10 -10.55
C GLN A 692 33.04 -7.22 -9.57
N GLU A 693 34.32 -7.57 -9.48
CA GLU A 693 34.83 -8.57 -8.52
C GLU A 693 34.66 -8.11 -7.06
N CYS A 694 34.81 -6.82 -6.79
CA CYS A 694 34.58 -6.25 -5.46
C CYS A 694 33.10 -6.32 -5.09
N ALA A 695 32.20 -6.00 -6.03
CA ALA A 695 30.76 -6.12 -5.83
C ALA A 695 30.33 -7.57 -5.55
N TYR A 696 30.83 -8.53 -6.34
CA TYR A 696 30.54 -9.95 -6.14
C TYR A 696 31.06 -10.47 -4.78
N GLN A 697 32.27 -10.08 -4.39
CA GLN A 697 32.86 -10.47 -3.11
C GLN A 697 32.13 -9.83 -1.91
N ALA A 698 31.69 -8.57 -2.05
CA ALA A 698 30.88 -7.90 -1.03
C ALA A 698 29.52 -8.58 -0.87
N LEU A 699 28.81 -8.90 -1.96
CA LEU A 699 27.54 -9.63 -1.92
C LEU A 699 27.65 -11.01 -1.27
N ASN A 700 28.71 -11.76 -1.58
CA ASN A 700 29.00 -13.01 -0.87
C ASN A 700 29.21 -12.78 0.63
N THR A 701 29.91 -11.72 1.00
CA THR A 701 30.16 -11.40 2.41
C THR A 701 28.86 -11.02 3.13
N ILE A 702 28.01 -10.19 2.50
CA ILE A 702 26.67 -9.83 2.99
C ILE A 702 25.81 -11.07 3.17
N TYR A 703 25.68 -11.90 2.13
CA TYR A 703 24.87 -13.12 2.19
C TYR A 703 25.34 -14.07 3.30
N ASN A 704 26.65 -14.22 3.49
CA ASN A 704 27.20 -15.05 4.54
C ASN A 704 26.99 -14.47 5.94
N ALA A 705 27.34 -13.20 6.16
CA ALA A 705 27.30 -12.56 7.48
C ALA A 705 25.87 -12.22 7.91
N CYS A 706 25.16 -11.46 7.07
CA CYS A 706 23.86 -10.88 7.40
C CYS A 706 22.71 -11.87 7.30
N PHE A 707 22.80 -12.89 6.43
CA PHE A 707 21.74 -13.89 6.23
C PHE A 707 22.09 -15.26 6.78
N LEU A 708 23.12 -15.95 6.26
CA LEU A 708 23.40 -17.33 6.67
C LEU A 708 23.80 -17.46 8.14
N LYS A 709 24.66 -16.58 8.64
CA LYS A 709 25.09 -16.60 10.04
C LYS A 709 24.07 -15.96 10.99
N PHE A 710 23.14 -15.17 10.47
CA PHE A 710 22.02 -14.63 11.24
C PHE A 710 20.90 -15.67 11.35
N HIS A 711 20.83 -16.36 12.49
CA HIS A 711 19.78 -17.35 12.77
C HIS A 711 19.60 -18.39 11.64
N ASN A 712 20.70 -18.82 11.01
CA ASN A 712 20.71 -19.80 9.92
C ASN A 712 19.87 -19.42 8.69
N GLY A 713 19.63 -18.12 8.46
CA GLY A 713 18.83 -17.61 7.34
C GLY A 713 17.34 -17.87 7.46
N GLN A 714 16.81 -18.05 8.68
CA GLN A 714 15.38 -18.33 8.90
C GLN A 714 14.48 -17.08 8.76
N PHE A 715 15.02 -15.89 9.01
CA PHE A 715 14.23 -14.66 9.11
C PHE A 715 14.45 -13.68 7.95
N GLY A 716 15.60 -13.74 7.29
CA GLY A 716 16.08 -12.72 6.36
C GLY A 716 17.46 -12.20 6.75
N ALA A 717 18.03 -11.32 5.94
CA ALA A 717 19.28 -10.64 6.21
C ALA A 717 19.06 -9.51 7.23
N ALA A 718 19.80 -9.52 8.32
CA ALA A 718 19.86 -8.39 9.24
C ALA A 718 20.59 -7.20 8.59
N ASN A 719 20.21 -5.98 8.95
CA ASN A 719 20.78 -4.77 8.33
C ASN A 719 22.30 -4.64 8.53
N GLY A 720 22.84 -5.07 9.67
CA GLY A 720 24.26 -4.90 9.99
C GLY A 720 24.78 -5.89 11.02
N LEU A 721 25.72 -6.75 10.62
CA LEU A 721 26.41 -7.70 11.50
C LEU A 721 27.92 -7.70 11.24
N LYS A 722 28.68 -8.16 12.23
CA LYS A 722 30.10 -8.46 12.02
C LYS A 722 30.28 -9.63 11.04
N PRO A 723 31.47 -9.81 10.44
CA PRO A 723 31.72 -10.91 9.51
C PRO A 723 31.44 -12.32 10.08
N ASP A 724 31.49 -12.48 11.40
CA ASP A 724 31.15 -13.74 12.09
C ASP A 724 29.64 -13.91 12.36
N GLY A 725 28.80 -12.93 12.01
CA GLY A 725 27.36 -12.92 12.22
C GLY A 725 26.95 -12.42 13.62
N SER A 726 27.89 -11.98 14.45
CA SER A 726 27.57 -11.39 15.74
C SER A 726 27.20 -9.90 15.61
N PRO A 727 26.34 -9.36 16.50
CA PRO A 727 26.10 -7.92 16.56
C PRO A 727 27.35 -7.17 17.03
N GLU A 728 27.59 -5.99 16.48
CA GLU A 728 28.56 -5.04 17.06
C GLU A 728 28.06 -4.53 18.41
N ASN A 729 26.79 -4.14 18.48
CA ASN A 729 26.07 -3.82 19.70
C ASN A 729 24.81 -4.69 19.82
N PRO A 730 24.74 -5.65 20.77
CA PRO A 730 23.57 -6.52 20.95
C PRO A 730 22.27 -5.80 21.30
N ASN A 731 22.34 -4.53 21.72
CA ASN A 731 21.20 -3.70 22.09
C ASN A 731 20.79 -2.73 20.99
N ALA A 732 21.46 -2.74 19.84
CA ALA A 732 21.11 -1.84 18.73
C ALA A 732 19.72 -2.20 18.16
N THR A 733 19.00 -1.19 17.68
CA THR A 733 17.69 -1.32 17.04
C THR A 733 17.87 -1.73 15.58
N HIS A 734 18.26 -0.77 14.73
CA HIS A 734 18.28 -0.91 13.27
C HIS A 734 19.22 -2.00 12.75
N PRO A 735 20.48 -2.13 13.20
CA PRO A 735 21.39 -3.16 12.69
C PRO A 735 20.88 -4.60 12.85
N LEU A 736 20.07 -4.86 13.87
CA LEU A 736 19.56 -6.20 14.21
C LEU A 736 18.17 -6.50 13.66
N GLU A 737 17.58 -5.56 12.95
CA GLU A 737 16.32 -5.74 12.26
C GLU A 737 16.52 -6.35 10.87
N VAL A 738 15.52 -7.09 10.43
CA VAL A 738 15.38 -7.51 9.03
C VAL A 738 14.37 -6.56 8.39
N TRP A 739 14.87 -5.61 7.60
CA TRP A 739 13.99 -4.72 6.83
C TRP A 739 13.50 -5.43 5.58
N THR A 740 12.19 -5.64 5.49
CA THR A 740 11.56 -6.49 4.47
C THR A 740 11.83 -5.95 3.06
N GLY A 741 11.66 -4.65 2.84
CA GLY A 741 11.94 -3.99 1.57
C GLY A 741 13.41 -4.01 1.17
N ILE A 742 14.33 -3.76 2.10
CA ILE A 742 15.79 -3.86 1.86
C ILE A 742 16.17 -5.29 1.48
N ASN A 743 15.58 -6.30 2.13
CA ASN A 743 15.83 -7.70 1.79
C ASN A 743 15.36 -8.06 0.38
N PHE A 744 14.23 -7.53 -0.07
CA PHE A 744 13.80 -7.70 -1.46
C PHE A 744 14.67 -6.92 -2.45
N GLY A 745 15.13 -5.72 -2.10
CA GLY A 745 16.12 -4.97 -2.89
C GLY A 745 17.45 -5.71 -3.02
N LEU A 746 17.97 -6.26 -1.91
CA LEU A 746 19.17 -7.10 -1.90
C LEU A 746 18.98 -8.37 -2.74
N ALA A 747 17.83 -9.02 -2.66
CA ALA A 747 17.51 -10.16 -3.51
C ALA A 747 17.48 -9.77 -5.00
N ALA A 748 16.93 -8.61 -5.37
CA ALA A 748 16.96 -8.11 -6.74
C ALA A 748 18.40 -7.85 -7.21
N PHE A 749 19.27 -7.31 -6.35
CA PHE A 749 20.68 -7.11 -6.68
C PHE A 749 21.45 -8.44 -6.83
N LEU A 750 21.20 -9.42 -5.95
CA LEU A 750 21.73 -10.76 -6.08
C LEU A 750 21.31 -11.41 -7.41
N MET A 751 20.05 -11.26 -7.82
CA MET A 751 19.57 -11.72 -9.14
C MET A 751 20.34 -11.06 -10.29
N GLN A 752 20.50 -9.74 -10.24
CA GLN A 752 21.21 -8.95 -11.25
C GLN A 752 22.68 -9.37 -11.38
N MET A 753 23.28 -9.88 -10.30
CA MET A 753 24.66 -10.36 -10.25
C MET A 753 24.80 -11.87 -10.54
N GLY A 754 23.71 -12.54 -10.94
CA GLY A 754 23.71 -13.96 -11.31
C GLY A 754 23.67 -14.93 -10.11
N MET A 755 23.44 -14.43 -8.89
CA MET A 755 23.36 -15.22 -7.65
C MET A 755 21.91 -15.66 -7.37
N GLN A 756 21.32 -16.37 -8.33
CA GLN A 756 19.87 -16.66 -8.33
C GLN A 756 19.43 -17.55 -7.17
N SER A 757 20.23 -18.56 -6.80
CA SER A 757 19.92 -19.45 -5.68
C SER A 757 19.86 -18.71 -4.35
N GLU A 758 20.80 -17.80 -4.14
CA GLU A 758 20.95 -16.98 -2.95
C GLU A 758 19.78 -16.02 -2.82
N ALA A 759 19.45 -15.34 -3.93
CA ALA A 759 18.32 -14.43 -4.01
C ALA A 759 17.00 -15.14 -3.72
N TRP A 760 16.70 -16.28 -4.37
CA TRP A 760 15.44 -17.00 -4.11
C TRP A 760 15.33 -17.52 -2.68
N ARG A 761 16.43 -17.98 -2.09
CA ARG A 761 16.44 -18.42 -0.68
C ARG A 761 16.17 -17.26 0.28
N LEU A 762 16.74 -16.08 0.01
CA LEU A 762 16.48 -14.88 0.80
C LEU A 762 15.02 -14.41 0.67
N THR A 763 14.52 -14.31 -0.56
CA THR A 763 13.12 -13.94 -0.84
C THR A 763 12.14 -14.88 -0.16
N GLN A 764 12.38 -16.20 -0.23
CA GLN A 764 11.52 -17.19 0.40
C GLN A 764 11.45 -17.02 1.92
N ALA A 765 12.57 -16.71 2.57
CA ALA A 765 12.61 -16.49 4.02
C ALA A 765 11.68 -15.32 4.42
N ILE A 766 11.77 -14.18 3.73
CA ILE A 766 10.90 -13.02 4.00
C ILE A 766 9.43 -13.35 3.76
N VAL A 767 9.11 -13.96 2.61
CA VAL A 767 7.73 -14.32 2.26
C VAL A 767 7.11 -15.25 3.31
N GLN A 768 7.86 -16.24 3.79
CA GLN A 768 7.39 -17.13 4.85
C GLN A 768 7.15 -16.38 6.17
N GLN A 769 8.07 -15.50 6.55
CA GLN A 769 7.89 -14.70 7.77
C GLN A 769 6.60 -13.87 7.72
N VAL A 770 6.30 -13.25 6.58
CA VAL A 770 5.10 -12.41 6.42
C VAL A 770 3.82 -13.26 6.41
N TYR A 771 3.72 -14.25 5.52
CA TYR A 771 2.45 -14.90 5.22
C TYR A 771 2.09 -16.08 6.13
N ASP A 772 3.08 -16.65 6.85
CA ASP A 772 2.83 -17.74 7.81
C ASP A 772 2.60 -17.23 9.23
N ASN A 773 3.03 -15.99 9.55
CA ASN A 773 3.05 -15.48 10.93
C ASN A 773 2.16 -14.26 11.18
N GLY A 774 1.11 -14.07 10.36
CA GLY A 774 0.03 -13.14 10.67
C GLY A 774 0.27 -11.70 10.23
N LEU A 775 1.18 -11.48 9.28
CA LEU A 775 1.51 -10.15 8.75
C LEU A 775 0.95 -9.91 7.34
N GLN A 776 0.19 -10.85 6.78
CA GLN A 776 -0.44 -10.68 5.46
C GLN A 776 -1.34 -9.44 5.41
N PHE A 777 -1.21 -8.64 4.35
CA PHE A 777 -1.93 -7.37 4.17
C PHE A 777 -1.68 -6.34 5.28
N ARG A 778 -0.53 -6.45 5.95
CA ARG A 778 0.03 -5.49 6.91
C ARG A 778 1.54 -5.65 7.01
N THR A 779 2.19 -5.96 5.89
CA THR A 779 3.63 -6.23 5.81
C THR A 779 4.40 -5.06 6.45
N PRO A 780 5.28 -5.33 7.44
CA PRO A 780 5.94 -4.27 8.17
C PRO A 780 7.26 -3.85 7.54
N GLU A 781 7.79 -2.70 7.97
CA GLU A 781 9.17 -2.29 7.66
C GLU A 781 10.14 -3.37 8.14
N ALA A 782 10.05 -3.71 9.42
CA ALA A 782 11.04 -4.55 10.09
C ALA A 782 10.40 -5.70 10.86
N ILE A 783 11.07 -6.85 10.81
CA ILE A 783 10.80 -8.02 11.66
C ILE A 783 12.05 -8.40 12.47
N THR A 784 11.86 -9.09 13.59
CA THR A 784 12.95 -9.62 14.41
C THR A 784 12.81 -11.13 14.69
N PRO A 785 13.90 -11.83 15.04
CA PRO A 785 13.87 -13.23 15.48
C PRO A 785 13.05 -13.50 16.75
N LYS A 786 12.63 -12.45 17.47
CA LYS A 786 11.80 -12.56 18.68
C LYS A 786 10.30 -12.69 18.36
N GLY A 787 9.91 -12.73 17.09
CA GLY A 787 8.50 -12.74 16.68
C GLY A 787 7.85 -11.37 16.84
N THR A 788 8.62 -10.29 16.68
CA THR A 788 8.12 -8.91 16.77
C THR A 788 8.33 -8.14 15.47
N PHE A 789 7.50 -7.13 15.22
CA PHE A 789 7.63 -6.23 14.07
C PHE A 789 7.65 -4.74 14.49
N ARG A 790 8.06 -3.87 13.58
CA ARG A 790 7.96 -2.40 13.69
C ARG A 790 7.34 -1.84 12.40
N ALA A 791 6.40 -0.90 12.57
CA ALA A 791 5.68 -0.19 11.50
C ALA A 791 5.01 -1.11 10.48
N CYS A 792 3.74 -1.44 10.67
CA CYS A 792 2.96 -2.27 9.72
C CYS A 792 2.30 -1.41 8.63
N HIS A 793 1.76 -2.04 7.57
CA HIS A 793 1.23 -1.34 6.39
C HIS A 793 2.29 -0.45 5.74
N TYR A 794 3.46 -1.04 5.48
CA TYR A 794 4.65 -0.28 5.10
C TYR A 794 4.86 -0.29 3.57
N LEU A 795 5.36 0.83 3.05
CA LEU A 795 5.58 1.06 1.62
C LEU A 795 6.75 0.25 1.03
N ARG A 796 7.88 0.17 1.76
CA ARG A 796 9.13 -0.47 1.30
C ARG A 796 9.01 -1.92 0.78
N PRO A 797 8.22 -2.84 1.40
CA PRO A 797 8.05 -4.22 0.95
C PRO A 797 7.63 -4.41 -0.52
N MET A 798 7.01 -3.40 -1.15
CA MET A 798 6.71 -3.43 -2.58
C MET A 798 7.95 -3.60 -3.47
N ALA A 799 9.16 -3.43 -2.92
CA ALA A 799 10.44 -3.80 -3.53
C ALA A 799 10.52 -5.25 -4.02
N ILE A 800 9.62 -6.15 -3.61
CA ILE A 800 9.49 -7.48 -4.23
C ILE A 800 9.32 -7.40 -5.76
N TRP A 801 8.73 -6.32 -6.28
CA TRP A 801 8.61 -6.04 -7.71
C TRP A 801 9.94 -5.73 -8.39
N ALA A 802 10.96 -5.24 -7.67
CA ALA A 802 12.31 -5.07 -8.22
C ALA A 802 12.93 -6.41 -8.63
N ILE A 803 12.64 -7.50 -7.89
CA ILE A 803 13.11 -8.85 -8.21
C ILE A 803 12.50 -9.29 -9.55
N TYR A 804 11.20 -9.11 -9.72
CA TYR A 804 10.52 -9.42 -10.98
C TYR A 804 11.05 -8.55 -12.12
N GLY A 805 11.20 -7.24 -11.88
CA GLY A 805 11.73 -6.26 -12.83
C GLY A 805 13.09 -6.65 -13.39
N VAL A 806 14.06 -6.95 -12.53
CA VAL A 806 15.41 -7.39 -12.94
C VAL A 806 15.40 -8.66 -13.81
N LEU A 807 14.39 -9.53 -13.67
CA LEU A 807 14.23 -10.72 -14.51
C LEU A 807 13.54 -10.44 -15.86
N THR A 808 13.05 -9.23 -16.08
CA THR A 808 12.22 -8.85 -17.24
C THR A 808 12.75 -7.68 -18.06
N PHE A 809 13.53 -6.79 -17.46
CA PHE A 809 14.10 -5.60 -18.12
C PHE A 809 15.19 -5.95 -19.13
#